data_AF-A0A5A9NDQ3-F1
#
_entry.id   AF-A0A5A9NDQ3-F1
#
_cell.length_a   1.000
_cell.length_b   1.000
_cell.length_c   1.000
_cell.angle_alpha   90.00
_cell.angle_beta   90.00
_cell.angle_gamma   90.00
#
_symmetry.space_group_name_H-M   'P 1'
#
loop_
_entity.id
_entity.type
_entity.pdbx_description
1 polymer ?
#
loop_
_entity_poly.entity_id
_entity_poly.type
_entity_poly.pdbx_seq_one_letter_code
_entity_poly.pdbx_strand_id
1 'polypeptide(L)'
;MYTCMSNTCIEMIMCAGARESQLISIVMTFGDLWDQRISAFLLSPSQFLAATTAESFLAELLRELRNDKANDQLKILLVSVLLEHPTILCPSVSVGEETALELMSVFTHTAQKSINLKCNVMLAISNIIICTSCLAIRTKIAEDWLDLLLQTIQDTNDYRCGLSQQPIRTIACDCLREMEMCNPGLLSQKLEVLYLLKHQETTVLHQSYCMLYTSGLKNAIRILTDQNDVTDLEFKSVLGGNEGFAWKNNPTPLALLPINMMVQVPTLPPGLDCKELKSIMSSLLEESYLLTPVSQSALLRDLVEIVAMVPGLSPALFKSQLLRLFGTAEIELMHATLFMKDTFTDSLFTAEDENFLLKRLVGMAQHPLLRIPEKLFYMDCILHFPENRPISSTSEESLPVLVTPRLAASLLPTVFNDSATMLCRLNLLCLVHLEANEGDADKGISYLFGHIMALLKIIDNDGSREVVVTSFRALFIFLAHFNGMEELAEKLISKLCDLYSRHCRLAPHLIGLADQIQERLDDPIWSFKLLSGLQKRIMEMPPLQLTIHNLSWHLKVLKRVAKEGQITQRNTVYLLLNVLVNSNLCERGNWQVGNAVLAICRNLLEHPSIDRVFIELADLLQYMSAHYDNTDIKDHARFYYTLLTNLSWEKLTGVLAKGPDGGRAKERSHSAIMAESEGLANNLTVHKTERHVLQLIKVREENSKSTLTSSESSGENEEERNSLEVYQEQFQKPGFGSEVTLRYNLTHAEETDALFNKIFTICLHFELKDSNYGKISDIHVPCVFRDRRPPEVSVILKPHQPYPTTLCVSAIFTTQDSRSWHTKLPDVSVSFPEIFLPVPVLPNTSCKRRVELFDRMWESVASGNPDRSDISLFCFENGDERLGDLIKTHFGSYLIEEKQSERSWKVLYFLPPMFHVLLMISRAEDAVQISIATDNWELLPFVNSHLQNITGAEQ
;
A
#
# COMPACT_ATOMS: atom_id res chain seq x y z
N MET A 1 1.11 -14.07 10.67
CA MET A 1 0.87 -13.22 11.87
C MET A 1 0.12 -11.93 11.55
N TYR A 2 -0.23 -11.67 10.29
CA TYR A 2 -1.28 -10.73 9.90
C TYR A 2 -2.42 -11.55 9.28
N THR A 3 -3.66 -11.04 9.41
CA THR A 3 -4.98 -11.66 9.12
C THR A 3 -5.56 -12.55 10.21
N CYS A 4 -5.88 -11.95 11.35
CA CYS A 4 -7.01 -12.35 12.20
C CYS A 4 -7.65 -11.07 12.75
N MET A 5 -8.32 -10.30 11.88
CA MET A 5 -9.42 -9.44 12.32
C MET A 5 -10.65 -9.96 11.62
N SER A 6 -11.60 -10.45 12.42
CA SER A 6 -12.89 -10.93 11.97
C SER A 6 -13.66 -9.79 11.31
N ASN A 7 -14.29 -10.11 10.17
CA ASN A 7 -15.05 -9.19 9.30
C ASN A 7 -16.27 -8.52 9.97
N THR A 8 -16.49 -8.70 11.27
CA THR A 8 -17.60 -8.10 12.03
C THR A 8 -17.33 -6.68 12.52
N CYS A 9 -16.07 -6.22 12.58
CA CYS A 9 -15.76 -4.83 12.95
C CYS A 9 -15.82 -3.85 11.76
N ILE A 10 -15.74 -4.35 10.52
CA ILE A 10 -15.68 -3.50 9.30
C ILE A 10 -17.09 -3.05 8.85
N GLU A 11 -18.13 -3.83 9.12
CA GLU A 11 -19.49 -3.49 8.65
C GLU A 11 -20.20 -2.40 9.47
N MET A 12 -19.76 -2.12 10.70
CA MET A 12 -20.43 -1.15 11.56
C MET A 12 -19.89 0.29 11.44
N ILE A 13 -18.77 0.49 10.74
CA ILE A 13 -18.11 1.81 10.57
C ILE A 13 -18.33 2.38 9.15
N MET A 14 -18.72 1.56 8.18
CA MET A 14 -18.82 1.94 6.76
C MET A 14 -20.13 2.67 6.35
N CYS A 15 -21.05 3.00 7.28
CA CYS A 15 -22.36 3.59 6.95
C CYS A 15 -22.57 5.06 7.37
N ALA A 16 -21.55 5.78 7.84
CA ALA A 16 -21.69 7.20 8.19
C ALA A 16 -20.46 8.03 7.78
N GLY A 17 -20.32 8.32 6.49
CA GLY A 17 -19.19 9.11 6.00
C GLY A 17 -19.29 9.54 4.55
N ALA A 18 -20.49 9.86 4.06
CA ALA A 18 -20.67 10.44 2.74
C ALA A 18 -21.71 11.55 2.80
N ARG A 19 -21.29 12.77 3.13
CA ARG A 19 -21.84 14.03 2.59
C ARG A 19 -21.10 15.27 3.10
N GLU A 20 -21.00 16.22 2.18
CA GLU A 20 -20.71 17.66 2.33
C GLU A 20 -19.24 18.12 2.31
N SER A 21 -18.78 18.33 1.08
CA SER A 21 -17.85 19.38 0.70
C SER A 21 -18.54 20.75 0.67
N GLN A 22 -18.10 21.70 1.50
CA GLN A 22 -18.23 23.15 1.23
C GLN A 22 -17.23 23.96 2.05
N LEU A 23 -16.55 24.91 1.39
CA LEU A 23 -15.68 25.92 1.99
C LEU A 23 -16.40 26.71 3.09
N ILE A 24 -15.71 27.02 4.20
CA ILE A 24 -15.76 28.31 4.91
C ILE A 24 -14.49 28.45 5.79
N SER A 25 -13.97 29.68 5.82
CA SER A 25 -12.79 30.16 6.51
C SER A 25 -12.98 30.40 8.02
N ILE A 26 -11.89 30.23 8.79
CA ILE A 26 -11.53 30.91 10.05
C ILE A 26 -12.44 30.65 11.27
N VAL A 27 -12.00 29.73 12.14
CA VAL A 27 -11.54 29.93 13.55
C VAL A 27 -10.88 28.60 13.95
N MET A 28 -9.56 28.53 14.09
CA MET A 28 -8.87 27.30 14.51
C MET A 28 -9.19 27.00 15.96
N THR A 29 -9.93 25.92 16.19
CA THR A 29 -10.15 25.35 17.53
C THR A 29 -9.16 24.21 17.76
N PHE A 30 -8.82 23.95 19.02
CA PHE A 30 -7.85 22.90 19.42
C PHE A 30 -8.19 21.49 18.88
N GLY A 31 -9.44 21.24 18.48
CA GLY A 31 -9.87 19.99 17.84
C GLY A 31 -9.35 19.82 16.40
N ASP A 32 -9.25 20.91 15.64
CA ASP A 32 -8.84 20.88 14.22
C ASP A 32 -7.36 20.44 14.04
N LEU A 33 -6.53 20.65 15.07
CA LEU A 33 -5.12 20.24 15.08
C LEU A 33 -4.97 18.72 15.17
N TRP A 34 -5.80 18.06 15.98
CA TRP A 34 -5.74 16.60 16.16
C TRP A 34 -6.27 15.86 14.95
N ASP A 35 -7.33 16.36 14.30
CA ASP A 35 -7.88 15.75 13.09
C ASP A 35 -6.84 15.71 11.96
N GLN A 36 -6.04 16.79 11.80
CA GLN A 36 -4.95 16.85 10.84
C GLN A 36 -3.78 15.93 11.20
N ARG A 37 -3.41 15.83 12.48
CA ARG A 37 -2.32 14.94 12.92
C ARG A 37 -2.69 13.47 12.80
N ILE A 38 -3.92 13.10 13.15
CA ILE A 38 -4.42 11.72 13.05
C ILE A 38 -4.55 11.32 11.59
N SER A 39 -5.12 12.17 10.72
CA SER A 39 -5.18 11.88 9.29
C SER A 39 -3.79 11.74 8.66
N ALA A 40 -2.82 12.58 9.05
CA ALA A 40 -1.43 12.43 8.61
C ALA A 40 -0.78 11.12 9.09
N PHE A 41 -1.08 10.68 10.32
CA PHE A 41 -0.62 9.39 10.83
C PHE A 41 -1.27 8.22 10.08
N LEU A 42 -2.59 8.22 9.87
CA LEU A 42 -3.31 7.14 9.19
C LEU A 42 -2.93 6.99 7.71
N LEU A 43 -2.59 8.10 7.03
CA LEU A 43 -2.11 8.05 5.64
C LEU A 43 -0.73 7.38 5.51
N SER A 44 0.15 7.60 6.48
CA SER A 44 1.51 7.03 6.48
C SER A 44 2.16 7.05 7.87
N PRO A 45 1.96 6.00 8.70
CA PRO A 45 2.47 5.96 10.07
C PRO A 45 4.00 6.07 10.13
N SER A 46 4.70 5.41 9.20
CA SER A 46 6.17 5.40 9.13
C SER A 46 6.76 6.76 8.74
N GLN A 47 6.08 7.54 7.89
CA GLN A 47 6.54 8.88 7.51
C GLN A 47 6.25 9.91 8.59
N PHE A 48 5.09 9.79 9.26
CA PHE A 48 4.75 10.63 10.41
C PHE A 48 5.74 10.43 11.56
N LEU A 49 6.09 9.17 11.86
CA LEU A 49 7.04 8.84 12.92
C LEU A 49 8.52 9.13 12.56
N ALA A 50 8.82 9.46 11.30
CA ALA A 50 10.12 10.01 10.95
C ALA A 50 10.26 11.48 11.40
N ALA A 51 9.14 12.19 11.56
CA ALA A 51 9.10 13.58 12.03
C ALA A 51 8.88 13.71 13.54
N THR A 52 8.31 12.69 14.20
CA THR A 52 8.02 12.65 15.65
C THR A 52 8.29 11.26 16.20
N THR A 53 8.83 11.11 17.42
CA THR A 53 9.04 9.76 17.99
C THR A 53 7.72 9.10 18.42
N ALA A 54 7.66 7.76 18.37
CA ALA A 54 6.48 7.01 18.81
C ALA A 54 6.15 7.29 20.29
N GLU A 55 7.17 7.37 21.15
CA GLU A 55 7.03 7.66 22.58
C GLU A 55 6.46 9.06 22.83
N SER A 56 6.98 10.09 22.15
CA SER A 56 6.47 11.46 22.30
C SER A 56 5.03 11.60 21.81
N PHE A 57 4.69 10.96 20.69
CA PHE A 57 3.34 11.01 20.15
C PHE A 57 2.34 10.24 21.02
N LEU A 58 2.75 9.07 21.55
CA LEU A 58 1.95 8.27 22.48
C LEU A 58 1.69 9.02 23.79
N ALA A 59 2.72 9.66 24.36
CA ALA A 59 2.56 10.46 25.59
C ALA A 59 1.61 11.66 25.38
N GLU A 60 1.68 12.34 24.23
CA GLU A 60 0.74 13.41 23.87
C GLU A 60 -0.70 12.89 23.73
N LEU A 61 -0.87 11.74 23.09
CA LEU A 61 -2.18 11.09 22.88
C LEU A 61 -2.80 10.68 24.22
N LEU A 62 -2.04 10.03 25.11
CA LEU A 62 -2.51 9.61 26.42
C LEU A 62 -2.83 10.81 27.33
N ARG A 63 -2.04 11.88 27.26
CA ARG A 63 -2.31 13.14 27.97
C ARG A 63 -3.64 13.76 27.52
N GLU A 64 -3.94 13.76 26.23
CA GLU A 64 -5.20 14.31 25.72
C GLU A 64 -6.40 13.40 26.04
N LEU A 65 -6.23 12.07 26.05
CA LEU A 65 -7.27 11.14 26.50
C LEU A 65 -7.68 11.36 27.95
N ARG A 66 -6.72 11.71 28.81
CA ARG A 66 -6.96 12.06 30.23
C ARG A 66 -7.64 13.41 30.42
N ASN A 67 -7.65 14.28 29.41
CA ASN A 67 -8.26 15.61 29.53
C ASN A 67 -9.78 15.51 29.68
N ASP A 68 -10.32 15.88 30.83
CA ASP A 68 -11.77 15.86 31.10
C ASP A 68 -12.55 16.88 30.26
N LYS A 69 -11.87 17.86 29.66
CA LYS A 69 -12.49 18.88 28.80
C LYS A 69 -12.64 18.44 27.34
N ALA A 70 -12.00 17.35 26.94
CA ALA A 70 -12.04 16.86 25.57
C ALA A 70 -13.38 16.16 25.26
N ASN A 71 -13.92 16.42 24.07
CA ASN A 71 -15.16 15.80 23.59
C ASN A 71 -15.00 14.28 23.42
N ASP A 72 -16.05 13.51 23.71
CA ASP A 72 -16.08 12.05 23.52
C ASP A 72 -15.72 11.63 22.10
N GLN A 73 -16.13 12.39 21.07
CA GLN A 73 -15.79 12.10 19.68
C GLN A 73 -14.28 12.25 19.39
N LEU A 74 -13.64 13.28 19.95
CA LEU A 74 -12.20 13.48 19.84
C LEU A 74 -11.46 12.33 20.54
N LYS A 75 -11.92 11.92 21.73
CA LYS A 75 -11.35 10.78 22.45
C LYS A 75 -11.50 9.46 21.68
N ILE A 76 -12.62 9.23 21.00
CA ILE A 76 -12.81 8.05 20.15
C ILE A 76 -11.81 8.06 18.98
N LEU A 77 -11.60 9.23 18.35
CA LEU A 77 -10.62 9.39 17.27
C LEU A 77 -9.18 9.16 17.75
N LEU A 78 -8.84 9.62 18.95
CA LEU A 78 -7.54 9.35 19.56
C LEU A 78 -7.35 7.86 19.86
N VAL A 79 -8.39 7.18 20.34
CA VAL A 79 -8.34 5.73 20.60
C VAL A 79 -8.24 4.90 19.30
N SER A 80 -8.81 5.37 18.18
CA SER A 80 -8.76 4.61 16.91
C SER A 80 -7.33 4.42 16.41
N VAL A 81 -6.44 5.39 16.68
CA VAL A 81 -5.01 5.30 16.38
C VAL A 81 -4.34 4.13 17.12
N LEU A 82 -4.71 3.91 18.38
CA LEU A 82 -4.23 2.77 19.19
C LEU A 82 -4.85 1.44 18.76
N LEU A 83 -6.05 1.46 18.19
CA LEU A 83 -6.71 0.27 17.64
C LEU A 83 -6.06 -0.18 16.32
N GLU A 84 -5.74 0.75 15.43
CA GLU A 84 -5.20 0.41 14.10
C GLU A 84 -3.70 0.07 14.12
N HIS A 85 -2.92 0.76 14.95
CA HIS A 85 -1.46 0.66 14.93
C HIS A 85 -0.81 0.48 16.32
N PRO A 86 -1.24 -0.50 17.13
CA PRO A 86 -0.71 -0.73 18.48
C PRO A 86 0.78 -1.10 18.49
N THR A 87 1.24 -1.94 17.55
CA THR A 87 2.64 -2.41 17.50
C THR A 87 3.63 -1.33 17.09
N ILE A 88 3.16 -0.32 16.35
CA ILE A 88 3.99 0.81 15.90
C ILE A 88 4.17 1.81 17.04
N LEU A 89 3.13 2.03 17.85
CA LEU A 89 3.16 2.96 18.98
C LEU A 89 3.77 2.34 20.24
N CYS A 90 3.54 1.04 20.47
CA CYS A 90 4.07 0.28 21.59
C CYS A 90 5.06 -0.80 21.08
N PRO A 91 6.33 -0.43 20.80
CA PRO A 91 7.30 -1.37 20.24
C PRO A 91 7.83 -2.39 21.26
N SER A 92 7.66 -2.13 22.56
CA SER A 92 8.11 -3.01 23.64
C SER A 92 6.95 -3.42 24.55
N VAL A 93 7.11 -4.55 25.23
CA VAL A 93 6.14 -5.09 26.19
C VAL A 93 5.91 -4.11 27.34
N SER A 94 6.97 -3.47 27.84
CA SER A 94 6.88 -2.49 28.94
C SER A 94 6.09 -1.24 28.57
N VAL A 95 6.27 -0.71 27.35
CA VAL A 95 5.50 0.45 26.86
C VAL A 95 4.03 0.06 26.66
N GLY A 96 3.77 -1.16 26.18
CA GLY A 96 2.41 -1.71 26.08
C GLY A 96 1.73 -1.83 27.45
N GLU A 97 2.45 -2.32 28.46
CA GLU A 97 1.98 -2.40 29.85
C GLU A 97 1.62 -1.03 30.43
N GLU A 98 2.53 -0.06 30.32
CA GLU A 98 2.31 1.31 30.81
C GLU A 98 1.10 1.95 30.12
N THR A 99 0.99 1.81 28.80
CA THR A 99 -0.14 2.32 28.01
C THR A 99 -1.45 1.67 28.42
N ALA A 100 -1.48 0.35 28.63
CA ALA A 100 -2.67 -0.36 29.08
C ALA A 100 -3.10 0.08 30.49
N LEU A 101 -2.15 0.29 31.42
CA LEU A 101 -2.44 0.83 32.75
C LEU A 101 -3.05 2.23 32.68
N GLU A 102 -2.51 3.11 31.84
CA GLU A 102 -3.05 4.45 31.66
C GLU A 102 -4.46 4.42 31.07
N LEU A 103 -4.71 3.56 30.08
CA LEU A 103 -6.05 3.40 29.52
C LEU A 103 -7.04 2.76 30.50
N MET A 104 -6.61 1.82 31.35
CA MET A 104 -7.45 1.30 32.44
C MET A 104 -7.83 2.43 33.41
N SER A 105 -6.91 3.34 33.70
CA SER A 105 -7.22 4.56 34.45
C SER A 105 -8.26 5.41 33.71
N VAL A 106 -8.08 5.68 32.42
CA VAL A 106 -9.06 6.43 31.61
C VAL A 106 -10.43 5.75 31.62
N PHE A 107 -10.50 4.43 31.52
CA PHE A 107 -11.74 3.66 31.56
C PHE A 107 -12.51 3.84 32.88
N THR A 108 -11.82 3.80 34.01
CA THR A 108 -12.42 3.99 35.35
C THR A 108 -12.92 5.42 35.57
N HIS A 109 -12.19 6.43 35.07
CA HIS A 109 -12.57 7.85 35.20
C HIS A 109 -13.64 8.29 34.20
N THR A 110 -13.85 7.53 33.12
CA THR A 110 -14.85 7.85 32.09
C THR A 110 -16.27 7.79 32.66
N ALA A 111 -17.07 8.82 32.38
CA ALA A 111 -18.44 8.95 32.89
C ALA A 111 -19.32 7.75 32.47
N GLN A 112 -20.26 7.35 33.33
CA GLN A 112 -21.13 6.19 33.06
C GLN A 112 -22.10 6.40 31.89
N LYS A 113 -22.25 7.64 31.42
CA LYS A 113 -23.10 8.01 30.27
C LYS A 113 -22.40 7.87 28.91
N SER A 114 -21.07 7.91 28.86
CA SER A 114 -20.28 7.88 27.61
C SER A 114 -19.95 6.44 27.20
N ILE A 115 -20.99 5.66 26.93
CA ILE A 115 -20.92 4.21 26.63
C ILE A 115 -20.02 3.92 25.43
N ASN A 116 -20.18 4.67 24.33
CA ASN A 116 -19.38 4.47 23.12
C ASN A 116 -17.88 4.66 23.36
N LEU A 117 -17.51 5.67 24.16
CA LEU A 117 -16.10 5.89 24.52
C LEU A 117 -15.57 4.72 25.37
N LYS A 118 -16.36 4.25 26.36
CA LYS A 118 -15.98 3.08 27.17
C LYS A 118 -15.77 1.83 26.34
N CYS A 119 -16.64 1.55 25.38
CA CYS A 119 -16.50 0.42 24.47
C CYS A 119 -15.20 0.51 23.65
N ASN A 120 -14.91 1.67 23.06
CA ASN A 120 -13.69 1.86 22.26
C ASN A 120 -12.42 1.76 23.11
N VAL A 121 -12.41 2.35 24.31
CA VAL A 121 -11.27 2.22 25.24
C VAL A 121 -11.06 0.77 25.65
N MET A 122 -12.13 0.03 25.93
CA MET A 122 -12.06 -1.39 26.29
C MET A 122 -11.52 -2.26 25.15
N LEU A 123 -11.91 -1.99 23.91
CA LEU A 123 -11.32 -2.64 22.73
C LEU A 123 -9.83 -2.31 22.60
N ALA A 124 -9.44 -1.05 22.82
CA ALA A 124 -8.05 -0.62 22.71
C ALA A 124 -7.15 -1.26 23.76
N ILE A 125 -7.61 -1.35 25.01
CA ILE A 125 -6.87 -2.03 26.08
C ILE A 125 -6.63 -3.50 25.70
N SER A 126 -7.68 -4.21 25.30
CA SER A 126 -7.56 -5.63 24.88
C SER A 126 -6.63 -5.80 23.68
N ASN A 127 -6.73 -4.92 22.68
CA ASN A 127 -5.90 -4.96 21.48
C ASN A 127 -4.42 -4.71 21.80
N ILE A 128 -4.11 -3.73 22.67
CA ILE A 128 -2.73 -3.46 23.11
C ILE A 128 -2.18 -4.69 23.84
N ILE A 129 -2.89 -5.22 24.84
CA ILE A 129 -2.44 -6.39 25.63
C ILE A 129 -2.13 -7.60 24.73
N ILE A 130 -2.93 -7.80 23.68
CA ILE A 130 -2.73 -8.87 22.70
C ILE A 130 -1.52 -8.57 21.80
N CYS A 131 -1.48 -7.40 21.16
CA CYS A 131 -0.47 -7.04 20.16
C CYS A 131 0.94 -6.85 20.74
N THR A 132 1.07 -6.40 21.99
CA THR A 132 2.36 -6.23 22.66
C THR A 132 2.81 -7.48 23.42
N SER A 133 2.13 -8.61 23.24
CA SER A 133 2.43 -9.91 23.87
C SER A 133 2.39 -9.93 25.41
N CYS A 134 1.79 -8.91 26.04
CA CYS A 134 1.61 -8.83 27.50
C CYS A 134 0.82 -10.02 28.06
N LEU A 135 -0.06 -10.61 27.25
CA LEU A 135 -0.79 -11.83 27.58
C LEU A 135 0.12 -13.07 27.63
N ALA A 136 1.12 -13.19 26.74
CA ALA A 136 2.01 -14.35 26.68
C ALA A 136 3.02 -14.38 27.84
N ILE A 137 3.39 -13.22 28.35
CA ILE A 137 4.36 -13.05 29.44
C ILE A 137 3.68 -13.09 30.83
N ARG A 138 2.34 -13.11 30.87
CA ARG A 138 1.53 -13.07 32.10
C ARG A 138 1.87 -11.85 32.96
N THR A 139 1.61 -10.69 32.40
CA THR A 139 1.75 -9.41 33.11
C THR A 139 0.61 -9.24 34.11
N LYS A 140 0.88 -8.58 35.25
CA LYS A 140 -0.15 -8.32 36.26
C LYS A 140 -1.35 -7.53 35.69
N ILE A 141 -1.09 -6.66 34.73
CA ILE A 141 -2.08 -5.83 34.06
C ILE A 141 -3.04 -6.69 33.23
N ALA A 142 -2.53 -7.74 32.57
CA ALA A 142 -3.37 -8.68 31.84
C ALA A 142 -4.27 -9.49 32.80
N GLU A 143 -3.78 -9.86 33.99
CA GLU A 143 -4.60 -10.50 35.04
C GLU A 143 -5.69 -9.55 35.56
N ASP A 144 -5.31 -8.34 35.95
CA ASP A 144 -6.23 -7.32 36.47
C ASP A 144 -7.30 -6.96 35.43
N TRP A 145 -6.94 -6.91 34.14
CA TRP A 145 -7.86 -6.67 33.04
C TRP A 145 -8.84 -7.84 32.81
N LEU A 146 -8.36 -9.09 32.82
CA LEU A 146 -9.22 -10.27 32.69
C LEU A 146 -10.22 -10.37 33.85
N ASP A 147 -9.78 -10.08 35.07
CA ASP A 147 -10.66 -10.03 36.24
C ASP A 147 -11.71 -8.93 36.09
N LEU A 148 -11.35 -7.74 35.58
CA LEU A 148 -12.29 -6.66 35.33
C LEU A 148 -13.31 -7.01 34.23
N LEU A 149 -12.89 -7.66 33.15
CA LEU A 149 -13.78 -8.14 32.10
C LEU A 149 -14.75 -9.19 32.64
N LEU A 150 -14.26 -10.16 33.43
CA LEU A 150 -15.11 -11.18 34.04
C LEU A 150 -16.11 -10.58 35.04
N GLN A 151 -15.69 -9.62 35.86
CA GLN A 151 -16.59 -8.89 36.77
C GLN A 151 -17.67 -8.13 36.01
N THR A 152 -17.34 -7.55 34.85
CA THR A 152 -18.29 -6.80 34.01
C THR A 152 -19.37 -7.73 33.43
N ILE A 153 -18.98 -8.95 33.08
CA ILE A 153 -19.87 -9.97 32.50
C ILE A 153 -20.72 -10.67 33.58
N GLN A 154 -20.27 -10.71 34.84
CA GLN A 154 -21.03 -11.30 35.95
C GLN A 154 -22.30 -10.51 36.35
N ASP A 155 -22.48 -9.27 35.89
CA ASP A 155 -23.73 -8.52 36.08
C ASP A 155 -24.80 -9.01 35.08
N THR A 156 -25.33 -10.22 35.29
CA THR A 156 -26.37 -10.82 34.43
C THR A 156 -27.70 -10.10 34.59
N ASN A 157 -28.52 -10.08 33.54
CA ASN A 157 -29.88 -9.48 33.53
C ASN A 157 -29.99 -8.02 34.01
N ASP A 158 -28.95 -7.20 33.81
CA ASP A 158 -28.95 -5.75 34.09
C ASP A 158 -29.24 -5.39 35.57
N TYR A 159 -28.91 -6.26 36.54
CA TYR A 159 -29.25 -6.02 37.95
C TYR A 159 -28.55 -4.81 38.57
N ARG A 160 -27.29 -4.53 38.22
CA ARG A 160 -26.55 -3.37 38.76
C ARG A 160 -26.58 -2.17 37.82
N CYS A 161 -26.55 -2.44 36.52
CA CYS A 161 -26.39 -1.42 35.48
C CYS A 161 -27.44 -1.62 34.39
N GLY A 162 -28.54 -0.87 34.46
CA GLY A 162 -29.70 -1.01 33.56
C GLY A 162 -29.40 -1.03 32.05
N LEU A 163 -30.42 -1.38 31.24
CA LEU A 163 -30.40 -1.60 29.76
C LEU A 163 -29.38 -0.79 28.93
N SER A 164 -29.11 0.46 29.30
CA SER A 164 -28.11 1.32 28.65
C SER A 164 -26.68 0.76 28.62
N GLN A 165 -26.30 -0.14 29.53
CA GLN A 165 -24.93 -0.66 29.63
C GLN A 165 -24.72 -2.03 28.96
N GLN A 166 -25.75 -2.57 28.29
CA GLN A 166 -25.65 -3.78 27.49
C GLN A 166 -24.48 -3.79 26.49
N PRO A 167 -24.17 -2.69 25.75
CA PRO A 167 -23.04 -2.67 24.82
C PRO A 167 -21.69 -2.92 25.50
N ILE A 168 -21.50 -2.46 26.75
CA ILE A 168 -20.26 -2.68 27.49
C ILE A 168 -20.11 -4.17 27.81
N ARG A 169 -21.19 -4.84 28.23
CA ARG A 169 -21.16 -6.30 28.47
C ARG A 169 -20.91 -7.08 27.18
N THR A 170 -21.52 -6.69 26.06
CA THR A 170 -21.24 -7.29 24.74
C THR A 170 -19.76 -7.21 24.38
N ILE A 171 -19.20 -5.99 24.43
CA ILE A 171 -17.81 -5.77 24.07
C ILE A 171 -16.87 -6.47 25.07
N ALA A 172 -17.26 -6.61 26.34
CA ALA A 172 -16.46 -7.37 27.30
C ALA A 172 -16.41 -8.86 26.93
N CYS A 173 -17.54 -9.44 26.50
CA CYS A 173 -17.59 -10.82 25.98
C CYS A 173 -16.74 -10.95 24.70
N ASP A 174 -16.81 -9.98 23.78
CA ASP A 174 -15.99 -9.98 22.57
C ASP A 174 -14.50 -9.87 22.89
N CYS A 175 -14.11 -8.99 23.82
CA CYS A 175 -12.73 -8.87 24.31
C CYS A 175 -12.21 -10.19 24.89
N LEU A 176 -12.99 -10.86 25.76
CA LEU A 176 -12.60 -12.17 26.28
C LEU A 176 -12.50 -13.22 25.18
N ARG A 177 -13.40 -13.18 24.18
CA ARG A 177 -13.33 -14.09 23.02
C ARG A 177 -12.06 -13.86 22.21
N GLU A 178 -11.71 -12.60 21.90
CA GLU A 178 -10.48 -12.29 21.17
C GLU A 178 -9.21 -12.70 21.95
N MET A 179 -9.20 -12.51 23.28
CA MET A 179 -8.12 -12.99 24.13
C MET A 179 -8.00 -14.52 24.13
N GLU A 180 -9.12 -15.23 24.16
CA GLU A 180 -9.20 -16.69 24.03
C GLU A 180 -8.77 -17.18 22.63
N MET A 181 -9.05 -16.43 21.56
CA MET A 181 -8.58 -16.75 20.21
C MET A 181 -7.07 -16.54 20.05
N CYS A 182 -6.50 -15.54 20.75
CA CYS A 182 -5.07 -15.25 20.70
C CYS A 182 -4.25 -16.16 21.63
N ASN A 183 -4.80 -16.56 22.77
CA ASN A 183 -4.21 -17.53 23.70
C ASN A 183 -5.20 -18.66 24.02
N PRO A 184 -5.27 -19.68 23.15
CA PRO A 184 -6.26 -20.76 23.27
C PRO A 184 -6.07 -21.51 24.59
N GLY A 185 -7.15 -21.67 25.35
CA GLY A 185 -7.17 -22.34 26.63
C GLY A 185 -7.31 -21.46 27.85
N LEU A 186 -7.18 -20.14 27.70
CA LEU A 186 -7.20 -19.18 28.80
C LEU A 186 -8.44 -19.34 29.70
N LEU A 187 -9.60 -19.55 29.09
CA LEU A 187 -10.91 -19.69 29.74
C LEU A 187 -11.27 -21.13 30.11
N SER A 188 -10.39 -22.11 29.86
CA SER A 188 -10.67 -23.53 30.12
C SER A 188 -11.01 -23.84 31.58
N GLN A 189 -10.50 -23.06 32.54
CA GLN A 189 -10.77 -23.20 33.98
C GLN A 189 -11.96 -22.36 34.47
N LYS A 190 -12.70 -21.70 33.57
CA LYS A 190 -13.89 -20.89 33.88
C LYS A 190 -15.15 -21.35 33.15
N LEU A 191 -15.13 -22.54 32.55
CA LEU A 191 -16.22 -23.03 31.70
C LEU A 191 -17.55 -23.20 32.45
N GLU A 192 -17.53 -23.66 33.71
CA GLU A 192 -18.78 -23.81 34.48
C GLU A 192 -19.39 -22.45 34.84
N VAL A 193 -18.57 -21.46 35.22
CA VAL A 193 -19.03 -20.08 35.43
C VAL A 193 -19.65 -19.51 34.15
N LEU A 194 -18.99 -19.66 33.00
CA LEU A 194 -19.52 -19.18 31.72
C LEU A 194 -20.81 -19.90 31.31
N TYR A 195 -20.91 -21.20 31.57
CA TYR A 195 -22.13 -21.99 31.34
C TYR A 195 -23.30 -21.49 32.20
N LEU A 196 -23.07 -21.19 33.47
CA LEU A 196 -24.08 -20.62 34.36
C LEU A 196 -24.52 -19.23 33.91
N LEU A 197 -23.58 -18.37 33.51
CA LEU A 197 -23.88 -17.03 33.00
C LEU A 197 -24.72 -17.09 31.71
N LYS A 198 -24.40 -18.01 30.80
CA LYS A 198 -25.18 -18.29 29.58
C LYS A 198 -26.64 -18.63 29.90
N HIS A 199 -26.86 -19.50 30.89
CA HIS A 199 -28.20 -19.94 31.31
C HIS A 199 -28.98 -18.86 32.06
N GLN A 200 -28.29 -18.00 32.80
CA GLN A 200 -28.93 -16.91 33.53
C GLN A 200 -29.34 -15.75 32.63
N GLU A 201 -28.61 -15.49 31.55
CA GLU A 201 -28.88 -14.35 30.68
C GLU A 201 -30.10 -14.58 29.79
N THR A 202 -31.12 -13.73 29.98
CA THR A 202 -32.38 -13.79 29.22
C THR A 202 -32.50 -12.70 28.15
N THR A 203 -31.51 -11.80 28.06
CA THR A 203 -31.52 -10.67 27.14
C THR A 203 -30.92 -11.03 25.77
N VAL A 204 -30.90 -10.06 24.83
CA VAL A 204 -30.24 -10.19 23.50
C VAL A 204 -28.75 -10.55 23.64
N LEU A 205 -28.13 -10.27 24.78
CA LEU A 205 -26.74 -10.62 25.05
C LEU A 205 -26.49 -12.11 25.11
N HIS A 206 -27.52 -12.94 25.27
CA HIS A 206 -27.40 -14.40 25.28
C HIS A 206 -26.53 -14.92 24.12
N GLN A 207 -26.64 -14.32 22.92
CA GLN A 207 -25.77 -14.62 21.77
C GLN A 207 -24.27 -14.49 22.09
N SER A 208 -23.86 -13.40 22.73
CA SER A 208 -22.46 -13.11 23.06
C SER A 208 -21.92 -14.09 24.10
N TYR A 209 -22.73 -14.47 25.10
CA TYR A 209 -22.38 -15.49 26.09
C TYR A 209 -22.28 -16.89 25.45
N CYS A 210 -23.19 -17.24 24.56
CA CYS A 210 -23.14 -18.50 23.81
C CYS A 210 -21.87 -18.62 22.97
N MET A 211 -21.49 -17.55 22.26
CA MET A 211 -20.26 -17.51 21.46
C MET A 211 -19.00 -17.62 22.35
N LEU A 212 -18.95 -16.90 23.46
CA LEU A 212 -17.83 -16.95 24.40
C LEU A 212 -17.66 -18.36 25.01
N TYR A 213 -18.76 -18.94 25.50
CA TYR A 213 -18.74 -20.28 26.08
C TYR A 213 -18.30 -21.34 25.06
N THR A 214 -18.82 -21.27 23.83
CA THR A 214 -18.47 -22.23 22.77
C THR A 214 -16.99 -22.12 22.38
N SER A 215 -16.45 -20.91 22.24
CA SER A 215 -15.04 -20.69 21.93
C SER A 215 -14.13 -21.25 23.01
N GLY A 216 -14.43 -20.98 24.29
CA GLY A 216 -13.68 -21.53 25.42
C GLY A 216 -13.77 -23.06 25.49
N LEU A 217 -14.96 -23.62 25.29
CA LEU A 217 -15.18 -25.07 25.28
C LEU A 217 -14.38 -25.75 24.16
N LYS A 218 -14.41 -25.19 22.95
CA LYS A 218 -13.67 -25.69 21.79
C LYS A 218 -12.17 -25.74 22.04
N ASN A 219 -11.60 -24.64 22.52
CA ASN A 219 -10.17 -24.55 22.79
C ASN A 219 -9.74 -25.44 23.96
N ALA A 220 -10.59 -25.56 24.99
CA ALA A 220 -10.34 -26.49 26.10
C ALA A 220 -10.28 -27.96 25.62
N ILE A 221 -11.20 -28.36 24.73
CA ILE A 221 -11.20 -29.69 24.12
C ILE A 221 -9.96 -29.88 23.25
N ARG A 222 -9.56 -28.88 22.46
CA ARG A 222 -8.36 -28.93 21.62
C ARG A 222 -7.07 -29.10 22.46
N ILE A 223 -6.99 -28.49 23.64
CA ILE A 223 -5.84 -28.70 24.54
C ILE A 223 -5.80 -30.11 25.10
N LEU A 224 -6.96 -30.71 25.34
CA LEU A 224 -7.04 -32.11 25.76
C LEU A 224 -6.64 -33.04 24.60
N THR A 225 -6.93 -32.71 23.34
CA THR A 225 -6.46 -33.53 22.21
C THR A 225 -4.93 -33.55 22.05
N ASP A 226 -4.22 -32.52 22.53
CA ASP A 226 -2.75 -32.44 22.47
C ASP A 226 -2.06 -33.25 23.61
N GLN A 227 -2.84 -33.77 24.58
CA GLN A 227 -2.32 -34.56 25.70
C GLN A 227 -2.41 -36.07 25.38
N ASN A 228 -1.28 -36.77 25.48
CA ASN A 228 -1.17 -38.18 25.04
C ASN A 228 -1.97 -39.19 25.89
N ASP A 229 -2.38 -38.87 27.11
CA ASP A 229 -3.10 -39.77 28.04
C ASP A 229 -4.16 -39.01 28.87
N VAL A 230 -5.32 -38.69 28.30
CA VAL A 230 -6.42 -38.00 29.01
C VAL A 230 -7.29 -39.00 29.76
N THR A 231 -7.46 -38.80 31.07
CA THR A 231 -8.39 -39.59 31.91
C THR A 231 -9.81 -39.00 31.94
N ASP A 232 -10.83 -39.83 32.21
CA ASP A 232 -12.22 -39.39 32.41
C ASP A 232 -12.36 -38.30 33.50
N LEU A 233 -11.51 -38.34 34.52
CA LEU A 233 -11.48 -37.37 35.61
C LEU A 233 -10.95 -36.02 35.14
N GLU A 234 -9.89 -36.01 34.32
CA GLU A 234 -9.34 -34.77 33.75
C GLU A 234 -10.33 -34.14 32.77
N PHE A 235 -10.97 -34.94 31.92
CA PHE A 235 -12.03 -34.47 31.03
C PHE A 235 -13.20 -33.82 31.79
N LYS A 236 -13.68 -34.46 32.86
CA LYS A 236 -14.73 -33.89 33.73
C LYS A 236 -14.26 -32.66 34.50
N SER A 237 -12.99 -32.62 34.92
CA SER A 237 -12.42 -31.47 35.63
C SER A 237 -12.32 -30.21 34.78
N VAL A 238 -12.13 -30.35 33.47
CA VAL A 238 -12.13 -29.23 32.52
C VAL A 238 -13.54 -28.68 32.33
N LEU A 239 -14.55 -29.55 32.21
CA LEU A 239 -15.95 -29.14 32.09
C LEU A 239 -16.47 -28.45 33.37
N GLY A 240 -16.05 -28.92 34.55
CA GLY A 240 -16.37 -28.35 35.87
C GLY A 240 -15.35 -27.32 36.39
N GLY A 241 -14.52 -26.74 35.52
CA GLY A 241 -13.51 -25.77 35.91
C GLY A 241 -14.14 -24.45 36.40
N ASN A 242 -13.83 -24.04 37.63
CA ASN A 242 -14.24 -22.76 38.22
C ASN A 242 -13.10 -21.85 38.69
N GLU A 243 -11.86 -22.36 38.79
CA GLU A 243 -10.77 -21.70 39.49
C GLU A 243 -9.74 -21.09 38.53
N GLY A 244 -9.54 -19.76 38.63
CA GLY A 244 -8.46 -19.05 37.93
C GLY A 244 -8.54 -19.02 36.40
N PHE A 245 -7.50 -18.46 35.77
CA PHE A 245 -7.28 -18.49 34.32
C PHE A 245 -6.11 -19.42 34.00
N ALA A 246 -6.22 -20.18 32.90
CA ALA A 246 -5.17 -21.12 32.52
C ALA A 246 -4.10 -20.44 31.65
N TRP A 247 -2.99 -20.04 32.27
CA TRP A 247 -1.86 -19.37 31.62
C TRP A 247 -0.87 -20.33 30.93
N LYS A 248 -1.31 -21.51 30.47
CA LYS A 248 -0.39 -22.47 29.85
C LYS A 248 -0.01 -22.01 28.44
N ASN A 249 1.27 -21.68 28.25
CA ASN A 249 1.83 -21.31 26.95
C ASN A 249 1.93 -22.54 26.04
N ASN A 250 0.99 -22.70 25.11
CA ASN A 250 1.24 -23.54 23.94
C ASN A 250 1.99 -22.66 22.91
N PRO A 251 3.26 -22.98 22.58
CA PRO A 251 4.12 -22.13 21.73
C PRO A 251 3.69 -22.10 20.27
N THR A 252 2.74 -22.94 19.87
CA THR A 252 2.15 -22.92 18.54
C THR A 252 0.84 -22.15 18.58
N PRO A 253 0.71 -20.99 17.89
CA PRO A 253 -0.59 -20.40 17.64
C PRO A 253 -1.41 -21.48 16.94
N LEU A 254 -2.41 -21.99 17.65
CA LEU A 254 -3.30 -23.03 17.15
C LEU A 254 -4.11 -22.39 16.02
N ALA A 255 -3.58 -22.43 14.79
CA ALA A 255 -4.26 -21.96 13.60
C ALA A 255 -5.68 -22.53 13.59
N LEU A 256 -6.65 -21.73 13.13
CA LEU A 256 -7.96 -22.25 12.71
C LEU A 256 -7.69 -23.52 11.93
N LEU A 257 -8.17 -24.66 12.42
CA LEU A 257 -7.95 -25.92 11.72
C LEU A 257 -8.55 -25.71 10.33
N PRO A 258 -7.75 -25.76 9.24
CA PRO A 258 -8.34 -25.98 7.95
C PRO A 258 -8.78 -27.43 8.01
N ILE A 259 -10.02 -27.67 8.45
CA ILE A 259 -10.65 -28.97 8.30
C ILE A 259 -10.91 -29.11 6.80
N ASN A 260 -9.86 -29.48 6.07
CA ASN A 260 -9.92 -30.03 4.73
C ASN A 260 -9.56 -31.52 4.88
N MET A 261 -10.10 -32.38 4.01
CA MET A 261 -9.87 -33.84 4.00
C MET A 261 -8.38 -34.30 4.09
N MET A 262 -7.40 -33.39 3.92
CA MET A 262 -5.96 -33.69 3.97
C MET A 262 -5.30 -33.48 5.34
N VAL A 263 -5.95 -32.81 6.30
CA VAL A 263 -5.36 -32.55 7.64
C VAL A 263 -6.00 -33.49 8.65
N GLN A 264 -5.20 -34.37 9.26
CA GLN A 264 -5.67 -35.21 10.37
C GLN A 264 -6.04 -34.30 11.55
N VAL A 265 -7.33 -34.21 11.85
CA VAL A 265 -7.84 -33.52 13.04
C VAL A 265 -7.32 -34.30 14.27
N PRO A 266 -6.72 -33.61 15.26
CA PRO A 266 -6.31 -34.26 16.50
C PRO A 266 -7.55 -34.81 17.23
N THR A 267 -7.54 -36.09 17.59
CA THR A 267 -8.69 -36.78 18.18
C THR A 267 -8.41 -37.22 19.61
N LEU A 268 -9.43 -37.13 20.47
CA LEU A 268 -9.40 -37.67 21.83
C LEU A 268 -9.46 -39.21 21.82
N PRO A 269 -8.91 -39.89 22.85
CA PRO A 269 -8.93 -41.34 22.93
C PRO A 269 -10.36 -41.91 22.93
N PRO A 270 -10.65 -42.97 22.15
CA PRO A 270 -11.97 -43.57 22.07
C PRO A 270 -12.28 -44.38 23.34
N GLY A 271 -13.01 -43.78 24.28
CA GLY A 271 -13.37 -44.43 25.55
C GLY A 271 -13.99 -43.51 26.61
N LEU A 272 -13.93 -42.19 26.41
CA LEU A 272 -14.40 -41.17 27.37
C LEU A 272 -15.94 -41.11 27.53
N ASP A 273 -16.42 -40.91 28.76
CA ASP A 273 -17.84 -40.69 29.07
C ASP A 273 -18.32 -39.29 28.64
N CYS A 274 -18.74 -39.17 27.39
CA CYS A 274 -19.14 -37.89 26.76
C CYS A 274 -20.60 -37.47 27.02
N LYS A 275 -21.30 -38.02 28.02
CA LYS A 275 -22.74 -37.76 28.26
C LYS A 275 -23.04 -36.29 28.55
N GLU A 276 -22.23 -35.67 29.40
CA GLU A 276 -22.39 -34.27 29.79
C GLU A 276 -22.13 -33.34 28.60
N LEU A 277 -21.02 -33.57 27.87
CA LEU A 277 -20.72 -32.84 26.64
C LEU A 277 -21.83 -33.00 25.59
N LYS A 278 -22.38 -34.22 25.40
CA LYS A 278 -23.51 -34.45 24.49
C LYS A 278 -24.75 -33.63 24.89
N SER A 279 -25.03 -33.51 26.19
CA SER A 279 -26.15 -32.69 26.70
C SER A 279 -25.91 -31.21 26.42
N ILE A 280 -24.69 -30.71 26.66
CA ILE A 280 -24.29 -29.33 26.37
C ILE A 280 -24.41 -29.02 24.87
N MET A 281 -23.91 -29.92 24.00
CA MET A 281 -24.01 -29.80 22.55
C MET A 281 -25.47 -29.77 22.07
N SER A 282 -26.33 -30.64 22.63
CA SER A 282 -27.76 -30.63 22.30
C SER A 282 -28.42 -29.32 22.70
N SER A 283 -28.12 -28.79 23.90
CA SER A 283 -28.63 -27.48 24.36
C SER A 283 -28.16 -26.34 23.46
N LEU A 284 -26.87 -26.30 23.07
CA LEU A 284 -26.36 -25.25 22.17
C LEU A 284 -26.96 -25.34 20.76
N LEU A 285 -27.15 -26.55 20.23
CA LEU A 285 -27.82 -26.75 18.94
C LEU A 285 -29.29 -26.33 19.01
N GLU A 286 -29.98 -26.64 20.11
CA GLU A 286 -31.32 -26.16 20.37
C GLU A 286 -31.36 -24.64 20.46
N GLU A 287 -30.46 -23.98 21.19
CA GLU A 287 -30.42 -22.51 21.33
C GLU A 287 -29.99 -21.78 20.05
N SER A 288 -29.39 -22.48 19.08
CA SER A 288 -28.83 -21.88 17.87
C SER A 288 -29.83 -21.06 17.03
N TYR A 289 -31.14 -21.35 17.09
CA TYR A 289 -32.17 -20.60 16.35
C TYR A 289 -32.46 -19.22 16.93
N LEU A 290 -32.04 -18.94 18.17
CA LEU A 290 -32.20 -17.64 18.81
C LEU A 290 -31.13 -16.65 18.35
N LEU A 291 -30.10 -17.12 17.63
CA LEU A 291 -28.94 -16.34 17.24
C LEU A 291 -29.14 -15.69 15.87
N THR A 292 -28.42 -14.60 15.62
CA THR A 292 -28.27 -14.04 14.27
C THR A 292 -27.62 -15.07 13.31
N PRO A 293 -27.92 -15.04 12.00
CA PRO A 293 -27.37 -16.00 11.03
C PRO A 293 -25.83 -16.08 11.05
N VAL A 294 -25.16 -14.94 11.20
CA VAL A 294 -23.69 -14.87 11.31
C VAL A 294 -23.20 -15.62 12.55
N SER A 295 -23.81 -15.36 13.72
CA SER A 295 -23.40 -16.01 14.97
C SER A 295 -23.78 -17.49 15.00
N GLN A 296 -24.93 -17.84 14.42
CA GLN A 296 -25.33 -19.24 14.24
C GLN A 296 -24.33 -19.98 13.34
N SER A 297 -23.86 -19.37 12.24
CA SER A 297 -22.84 -19.97 11.38
C SER A 297 -21.51 -20.19 12.09
N ALA A 298 -21.08 -19.22 12.91
CA ALA A 298 -19.85 -19.31 13.70
C ALA A 298 -19.97 -20.39 14.79
N LEU A 299 -21.10 -20.43 15.50
CA LEU A 299 -21.43 -21.49 16.46
C LEU A 299 -21.39 -22.86 15.79
N LEU A 300 -22.06 -23.04 14.65
CA LEU A 300 -22.06 -24.31 13.92
C LEU A 300 -20.65 -24.75 13.53
N ARG A 301 -19.81 -23.84 13.03
CA ARG A 301 -18.40 -24.13 12.72
C ARG A 301 -17.63 -24.62 13.95
N ASP A 302 -17.76 -23.94 15.08
CA ASP A 302 -17.09 -24.32 16.32
C ASP A 302 -17.58 -25.67 16.87
N LEU A 303 -18.88 -25.94 16.76
CA LEU A 303 -19.46 -27.24 17.14
C LEU A 303 -19.00 -28.38 16.23
N VAL A 304 -18.83 -28.12 14.93
CA VAL A 304 -18.29 -29.08 13.96
C VAL A 304 -16.86 -29.45 14.32
N GLU A 305 -16.02 -28.48 14.66
CA GLU A 305 -14.65 -28.71 15.16
C GLU A 305 -14.66 -29.61 16.41
N ILE A 306 -15.54 -29.33 17.39
CA ILE A 306 -15.67 -30.14 18.61
C ILE A 306 -16.06 -31.59 18.29
N VAL A 307 -17.05 -31.80 17.43
CA VAL A 307 -17.51 -33.16 17.06
C VAL A 307 -16.45 -33.90 16.26
N ALA A 308 -15.66 -33.21 15.43
CA ALA A 308 -14.54 -33.81 14.71
C ALA A 308 -13.39 -34.23 15.65
N MET A 309 -13.14 -33.50 16.74
CA MET A 309 -12.12 -33.83 17.76
C MET A 309 -12.54 -34.97 18.71
N VAL A 310 -13.85 -35.13 18.96
CA VAL A 310 -14.38 -36.07 19.96
C VAL A 310 -15.05 -37.27 19.26
N PRO A 311 -14.35 -38.41 19.08
CA PRO A 311 -14.92 -39.57 18.39
C PRO A 311 -16.13 -40.20 19.12
N GLY A 312 -16.32 -39.90 20.41
CA GLY A 312 -17.50 -40.34 21.19
C GLY A 312 -18.81 -39.63 20.81
N LEU A 313 -18.77 -38.55 20.03
CA LEU A 313 -19.95 -37.83 19.56
C LEU A 313 -20.29 -38.22 18.12
N SER A 314 -21.53 -38.63 17.87
CA SER A 314 -21.99 -38.92 16.52
C SER A 314 -22.36 -37.63 15.78
N PRO A 315 -21.90 -37.43 14.53
CA PRO A 315 -22.33 -36.31 13.67
C PRO A 315 -23.85 -36.23 13.46
N ALA A 316 -24.59 -37.32 13.70
CA ALA A 316 -26.06 -37.36 13.60
C ALA A 316 -26.77 -36.33 14.51
N LEU A 317 -26.08 -35.76 15.51
CA LEU A 317 -26.60 -34.65 16.32
C LEU A 317 -27.04 -33.44 15.47
N PHE A 318 -26.36 -33.19 14.34
CA PHE A 318 -26.68 -32.07 13.45
C PHE A 318 -27.90 -32.33 12.55
N LYS A 319 -28.38 -33.59 12.44
CA LYS A 319 -29.44 -33.96 11.47
C LYS A 319 -30.76 -33.21 11.70
N SER A 320 -31.10 -32.91 12.96
CA SER A 320 -32.28 -32.13 13.30
C SER A 320 -32.19 -30.68 12.82
N GLN A 321 -31.00 -30.08 12.89
CA GLN A 321 -30.74 -28.72 12.41
C GLN A 321 -30.56 -28.67 10.90
N LEU A 322 -30.01 -29.72 10.29
CA LEU A 322 -29.80 -29.82 8.85
C LEU A 322 -31.12 -29.64 8.06
N LEU A 323 -32.21 -30.24 8.54
CA LEU A 323 -33.55 -30.05 7.96
C LEU A 323 -33.98 -28.59 7.90
N ARG A 324 -33.56 -27.75 8.86
CA ARG A 324 -33.86 -26.32 8.90
C ARG A 324 -32.90 -25.54 8.00
N LEU A 325 -31.61 -25.87 8.05
CA LEU A 325 -30.56 -25.24 7.24
C LEU A 325 -30.77 -25.47 5.75
N PHE A 326 -31.34 -26.62 5.37
CA PHE A 326 -31.78 -26.88 3.99
C PHE A 326 -32.84 -25.90 3.49
N GLY A 327 -33.49 -25.13 4.38
CA GLY A 327 -34.47 -24.09 4.06
C GLY A 327 -33.93 -22.67 3.94
N THR A 328 -32.67 -22.38 4.33
CA THR A 328 -32.19 -21.00 4.56
C THR A 328 -31.68 -20.29 3.32
N ALA A 329 -32.11 -19.04 3.09
CA ALA A 329 -31.60 -18.21 2.00
C ALA A 329 -30.30 -17.47 2.37
N GLU A 330 -29.97 -17.38 3.67
CA GLU A 330 -28.76 -16.73 4.17
C GLU A 330 -27.49 -17.49 3.74
N ILE A 331 -26.48 -16.74 3.32
CA ILE A 331 -25.25 -17.26 2.71
C ILE A 331 -24.34 -17.89 3.76
N GLU A 332 -24.26 -17.30 4.94
CA GLU A 332 -23.42 -17.73 6.05
C GLU A 332 -23.84 -19.11 6.54
N LEU A 333 -25.15 -19.35 6.63
CA LEU A 333 -25.71 -20.65 7.01
C LEU A 333 -25.55 -21.70 5.92
N MET A 334 -25.65 -21.31 4.65
CA MET A 334 -25.34 -22.19 3.53
C MET A 334 -23.86 -22.61 3.56
N HIS A 335 -22.95 -21.66 3.80
CA HIS A 335 -21.53 -21.93 3.91
C HIS A 335 -21.22 -22.86 5.09
N ALA A 336 -21.86 -22.66 6.25
CA ALA A 336 -21.74 -23.59 7.38
C ALA A 336 -22.25 -25.01 7.04
N THR A 337 -23.28 -25.12 6.20
CA THR A 337 -23.80 -26.41 5.72
C THR A 337 -22.82 -27.11 4.79
N LEU A 338 -22.19 -26.37 3.87
CA LEU A 338 -21.14 -26.89 3.00
C LEU A 338 -19.89 -27.29 3.79
N PHE A 339 -19.54 -26.52 4.83
CA PHE A 339 -18.47 -26.88 5.75
C PHE A 339 -18.77 -28.20 6.47
N MET A 340 -19.98 -28.37 7.03
CA MET A 340 -20.42 -29.64 7.61
C MET A 340 -20.35 -30.81 6.62
N LYS A 341 -20.60 -30.54 5.34
CA LYS A 341 -20.50 -31.53 4.29
C LYS A 341 -19.05 -31.95 4.04
N ASP A 342 -18.13 -30.99 3.96
CA ASP A 342 -16.70 -31.25 3.79
C ASP A 342 -16.12 -32.04 4.98
N THR A 343 -16.55 -31.72 6.20
CA THR A 343 -16.02 -32.37 7.41
C THR A 343 -16.56 -33.79 7.64
N PHE A 344 -17.86 -34.03 7.43
CA PHE A 344 -18.52 -35.29 7.83
C PHE A 344 -19.00 -36.16 6.68
N THR A 345 -19.06 -35.65 5.44
CA THR A 345 -19.39 -36.40 4.21
C THR A 345 -20.50 -37.45 4.41
N ASP A 346 -20.18 -38.74 4.26
CA ASP A 346 -21.11 -39.89 4.37
C ASP A 346 -21.67 -40.10 5.79
N SER A 347 -21.02 -39.56 6.82
CA SER A 347 -21.44 -39.73 8.21
C SER A 347 -22.67 -38.89 8.57
N LEU A 348 -22.92 -37.81 7.83
CA LEU A 348 -24.03 -36.88 8.07
C LEU A 348 -24.98 -36.78 6.88
N PHE A 349 -24.47 -36.74 5.66
CA PHE A 349 -25.28 -36.50 4.45
C PHE A 349 -25.55 -37.79 3.69
N THR A 350 -26.80 -38.00 3.29
CA THR A 350 -27.15 -39.05 2.33
C THR A 350 -27.04 -38.52 0.89
N ALA A 351 -26.95 -39.41 -0.11
CA ALA A 351 -26.94 -39.02 -1.52
C ALA A 351 -28.20 -38.23 -1.94
N GLU A 352 -29.34 -38.44 -1.26
CA GLU A 352 -30.57 -37.65 -1.49
C GLU A 352 -30.42 -36.22 -0.97
N ASP A 353 -29.80 -36.06 0.21
CA ASP A 353 -29.52 -34.75 0.82
C ASP A 353 -28.53 -33.94 -0.04
N GLU A 354 -27.51 -34.59 -0.59
CA GLU A 354 -26.55 -33.97 -1.52
C GLU A 354 -27.22 -33.47 -2.79
N ASN A 355 -28.06 -34.30 -3.41
CA ASN A 355 -28.81 -33.91 -4.59
C ASN A 355 -29.77 -32.76 -4.30
N PHE A 356 -30.40 -32.76 -3.12
CA PHE A 356 -31.24 -31.64 -2.67
C PHE A 356 -30.42 -30.35 -2.49
N LEU A 357 -29.25 -30.43 -1.86
CA LEU A 357 -28.35 -29.30 -1.66
C LEU A 357 -27.88 -28.72 -3.00
N LEU A 358 -27.46 -29.57 -3.95
CA LEU A 358 -27.06 -29.16 -5.29
C LEU A 358 -28.21 -28.51 -6.07
N LYS A 359 -29.43 -29.07 -6.03
CA LYS A 359 -30.63 -28.46 -6.61
C LYS A 359 -30.89 -27.06 -6.05
N ARG A 360 -30.67 -26.88 -4.75
CA ARG A 360 -30.83 -25.58 -4.09
C ARG A 360 -29.77 -24.59 -4.53
N LEU A 361 -28.49 -24.96 -4.53
CA LEU A 361 -27.40 -24.10 -4.99
C LEU A 361 -27.64 -23.61 -6.42
N VAL A 362 -28.03 -24.53 -7.30
CA VAL A 362 -28.37 -24.23 -8.70
C VAL A 362 -29.56 -23.27 -8.81
N GLY A 363 -30.62 -23.50 -8.03
CA GLY A 363 -31.77 -22.58 -7.98
C GLY A 363 -31.41 -21.18 -7.47
N MET A 364 -30.56 -21.09 -6.44
CA MET A 364 -30.12 -19.82 -5.87
C MET A 364 -29.18 -19.06 -6.82
N ALA A 365 -28.30 -19.75 -7.54
CA ALA A 365 -27.42 -19.14 -8.54
C ALA A 365 -28.20 -18.46 -9.70
N GLN A 366 -29.46 -18.84 -9.94
CA GLN A 366 -30.34 -18.20 -10.93
C GLN A 366 -31.23 -17.10 -10.34
N HIS A 367 -31.43 -17.05 -9.02
CA HIS A 367 -32.50 -16.27 -8.41
C HIS A 367 -32.40 -14.76 -8.74
N PRO A 368 -33.44 -14.14 -9.31
CA PRO A 368 -33.34 -12.78 -9.85
C PRO A 368 -33.09 -11.71 -8.79
N LEU A 369 -33.58 -11.91 -7.55
CA LEU A 369 -33.46 -10.93 -6.47
C LEU A 369 -32.08 -10.91 -5.79
N LEU A 370 -31.23 -11.92 -6.05
CA LEU A 370 -29.90 -11.99 -5.44
C LEU A 370 -28.90 -11.10 -6.15
N ARG A 371 -27.95 -10.56 -5.40
CA ARG A 371 -26.88 -9.71 -5.92
C ARG A 371 -25.85 -10.54 -6.70
N ILE A 372 -25.04 -9.87 -7.52
CA ILE A 372 -24.00 -10.53 -8.34
C ILE A 372 -23.01 -11.33 -7.48
N PRO A 373 -22.44 -10.79 -6.37
CA PRO A 373 -21.49 -11.54 -5.55
C PRO A 373 -22.09 -12.83 -4.96
N GLU A 374 -23.36 -12.78 -4.57
CA GLU A 374 -24.09 -13.91 -3.99
C GLU A 374 -24.29 -15.00 -5.04
N LYS A 375 -24.67 -14.62 -6.27
CA LYS A 375 -24.78 -15.55 -7.40
C LYS A 375 -23.46 -16.21 -7.74
N LEU A 376 -22.36 -15.45 -7.74
CA LEU A 376 -21.01 -15.97 -7.98
C LEU A 376 -20.60 -16.95 -6.87
N PHE A 377 -20.87 -16.61 -5.61
CA PHE A 377 -20.63 -17.51 -4.48
C PHE A 377 -21.33 -18.86 -4.67
N TYR A 378 -22.63 -18.87 -5.03
CA TYR A 378 -23.32 -20.14 -5.27
C TYR A 378 -22.75 -20.93 -6.46
N MET A 379 -22.26 -20.25 -7.50
CA MET A 379 -21.59 -20.90 -8.64
C MET A 379 -20.25 -21.52 -8.23
N ASP A 380 -19.46 -20.81 -7.43
CA ASP A 380 -18.18 -21.30 -6.90
C ASP A 380 -18.40 -22.50 -5.98
N CYS A 381 -19.48 -22.50 -5.17
CA CYS A 381 -19.88 -23.64 -4.35
C CYS A 381 -20.29 -24.86 -5.18
N ILE A 382 -20.86 -24.67 -6.37
CA ILE A 382 -21.20 -25.78 -7.27
C ILE A 382 -19.94 -26.36 -7.90
N LEU A 383 -18.99 -25.51 -8.32
CA LEU A 383 -17.71 -25.96 -8.90
C LEU A 383 -16.86 -26.74 -7.90
N HIS A 384 -16.82 -26.30 -6.64
CA HIS A 384 -15.99 -26.89 -5.59
C HIS A 384 -16.81 -27.68 -4.57
N PHE A 385 -17.89 -28.34 -5.00
CA PHE A 385 -18.74 -29.09 -4.08
C PHE A 385 -17.99 -30.27 -3.46
N PRO A 386 -17.95 -30.41 -2.12
CA PRO A 386 -17.22 -31.49 -1.45
C PRO A 386 -17.93 -32.84 -1.66
N GLU A 387 -17.39 -33.67 -2.55
CA GLU A 387 -17.89 -35.02 -2.83
C GLU A 387 -17.29 -36.09 -1.91
N ASN A 388 -18.01 -37.20 -1.70
CA ASN A 388 -17.57 -38.31 -0.84
C ASN A 388 -16.49 -39.19 -1.48
N ARG A 389 -15.92 -38.79 -2.63
CA ARG A 389 -14.82 -39.50 -3.30
C ARG A 389 -13.54 -38.69 -3.20
N PRO A 390 -12.38 -39.34 -2.98
CA PRO A 390 -11.10 -38.68 -3.16
C PRO A 390 -10.92 -38.44 -4.65
N ILE A 391 -11.27 -37.23 -5.12
CA ILE A 391 -10.90 -36.81 -6.46
C ILE A 391 -9.38 -36.59 -6.43
N SER A 392 -8.68 -37.19 -7.39
CA SER A 392 -7.23 -37.07 -7.53
C SER A 392 -6.80 -35.61 -7.47
N SER A 393 -5.71 -35.36 -6.75
CA SER A 393 -5.06 -34.08 -6.52
C SER A 393 -4.43 -33.47 -7.78
N THR A 394 -5.21 -33.29 -8.83
CA THR A 394 -4.84 -32.45 -9.97
C THR A 394 -5.58 -31.13 -9.82
N SER A 395 -4.84 -30.04 -9.92
CA SER A 395 -5.30 -28.64 -9.87
C SER A 395 -6.32 -28.27 -10.97
N GLU A 396 -6.97 -29.25 -11.57
CA GLU A 396 -7.95 -29.10 -12.63
C GLU A 396 -9.34 -29.04 -12.01
N GLU A 397 -10.14 -28.06 -12.44
CA GLU A 397 -11.53 -27.85 -12.04
C GLU A 397 -12.38 -29.06 -12.47
N SER A 398 -12.43 -30.12 -11.67
CA SER A 398 -13.27 -31.30 -11.93
C SER A 398 -14.67 -31.07 -11.38
N LEU A 399 -15.70 -31.40 -12.16
CA LEU A 399 -17.06 -31.23 -11.69
C LEU A 399 -17.47 -32.30 -10.66
N PRO A 400 -18.45 -31.97 -9.81
CA PRO A 400 -19.09 -32.98 -8.97
C PRO A 400 -19.91 -33.95 -9.84
N VAL A 401 -19.72 -35.26 -9.64
CA VAL A 401 -20.40 -36.39 -10.30
C VAL A 401 -21.93 -36.26 -10.31
N LEU A 402 -22.53 -35.62 -9.30
CA LEU A 402 -23.99 -35.43 -9.20
C LEU A 402 -24.53 -34.27 -10.06
N VAL A 403 -23.67 -33.40 -10.60
CA VAL A 403 -24.08 -32.28 -11.45
C VAL A 403 -24.35 -32.77 -12.87
N THR A 404 -25.61 -33.11 -13.13
CA THR A 404 -26.05 -33.54 -14.47
C THR A 404 -26.48 -32.37 -15.36
N PRO A 405 -26.44 -32.52 -16.71
CA PRO A 405 -26.95 -31.52 -17.65
C PRO A 405 -28.41 -31.11 -17.38
N ARG A 406 -29.22 -32.02 -16.85
CA ARG A 406 -30.63 -31.75 -16.49
C ARG A 406 -30.76 -30.82 -15.30
N LEU A 407 -29.86 -30.93 -14.33
CA LEU A 407 -29.80 -30.05 -13.18
C LEU A 407 -29.31 -28.66 -13.61
N ALA A 408 -28.24 -28.62 -14.39
CA ALA A 408 -27.60 -27.39 -14.86
C ALA A 408 -28.40 -26.65 -15.95
N ALA A 409 -29.46 -27.25 -16.51
CA ALA A 409 -30.28 -26.63 -17.56
C ALA A 409 -30.88 -25.26 -17.17
N SER A 410 -31.08 -25.01 -15.88
CA SER A 410 -31.54 -23.72 -15.37
C SER A 410 -30.47 -22.61 -15.43
N LEU A 411 -29.20 -22.97 -15.54
CA LEU A 411 -28.05 -22.08 -15.55
C LEU A 411 -27.61 -21.66 -16.96
N LEU A 412 -28.36 -22.03 -18.00
CA LEU A 412 -28.02 -21.68 -19.38
C LEU A 412 -27.83 -20.15 -19.55
N PRO A 413 -26.69 -19.71 -20.10
CA PRO A 413 -26.36 -18.30 -20.17
C PRO A 413 -27.26 -17.57 -21.17
N THR A 414 -27.74 -16.40 -20.76
CA THR A 414 -28.54 -15.50 -21.58
C THR A 414 -27.80 -14.19 -21.77
N VAL A 415 -28.08 -13.49 -22.88
CA VAL A 415 -27.44 -12.20 -23.22
C VAL A 415 -27.71 -11.12 -22.15
N PHE A 416 -28.76 -11.28 -21.35
CA PHE A 416 -29.13 -10.35 -20.28
C PHE A 416 -28.41 -10.57 -18.96
N ASN A 417 -27.59 -11.61 -18.85
CA ASN A 417 -26.79 -11.83 -17.65
C ASN A 417 -25.64 -10.83 -17.58
N ASP A 418 -25.22 -10.49 -16.36
CA ASP A 418 -24.02 -9.70 -16.14
C ASP A 418 -22.77 -10.47 -16.61
N SER A 419 -21.71 -9.74 -16.91
CA SER A 419 -20.49 -10.30 -17.51
C SER A 419 -19.85 -11.39 -16.65
N ALA A 420 -19.82 -11.22 -15.33
CA ALA A 420 -19.19 -12.16 -14.41
C ALA A 420 -20.00 -13.46 -14.27
N THR A 421 -21.31 -13.36 -13.98
CA THR A 421 -22.14 -14.57 -13.84
C THR A 421 -22.29 -15.33 -15.13
N MET A 422 -22.33 -14.64 -16.28
CA MET A 422 -22.37 -15.28 -17.59
C MET A 422 -21.13 -16.13 -17.84
N LEU A 423 -19.93 -15.58 -17.59
CA LEU A 423 -18.68 -16.31 -17.78
C LEU A 423 -18.56 -17.53 -16.85
N CYS A 424 -18.91 -17.38 -15.57
CA CYS A 424 -18.91 -18.50 -14.63
C CYS A 424 -19.91 -19.60 -15.03
N ARG A 425 -21.12 -19.22 -15.48
CA ARG A 425 -22.12 -20.17 -15.98
C ARG A 425 -21.66 -20.88 -17.24
N LEU A 426 -21.02 -20.15 -18.16
CA LEU A 426 -20.45 -20.74 -19.36
C LEU A 426 -19.36 -21.75 -19.02
N ASN A 427 -18.43 -21.42 -18.12
CA ASN A 427 -17.38 -22.36 -17.70
C ASN A 427 -17.97 -23.63 -17.07
N LEU A 428 -18.90 -23.48 -16.11
CA LEU A 428 -19.59 -24.60 -15.49
C LEU A 428 -20.26 -25.49 -16.54
N LEU A 429 -21.00 -24.91 -17.48
CA LEU A 429 -21.71 -25.68 -18.51
C LEU A 429 -20.78 -26.32 -19.54
N CYS A 430 -19.65 -25.68 -19.87
CA CYS A 430 -18.62 -26.30 -20.71
C CYS A 430 -18.13 -27.60 -20.06
N LEU A 431 -17.78 -27.55 -18.77
CA LEU A 431 -17.39 -28.75 -18.02
C LEU A 431 -18.53 -29.79 -17.98
N VAL A 432 -19.79 -29.37 -17.74
CA VAL A 432 -20.93 -30.30 -17.59
C VAL A 432 -21.20 -31.05 -18.88
N HIS A 433 -21.03 -30.38 -20.03
CA HIS A 433 -21.22 -30.99 -21.34
C HIS A 433 -20.00 -31.77 -21.83
N LEU A 434 -18.80 -31.55 -21.28
CA LEU A 434 -17.65 -32.43 -21.51
C LEU A 434 -17.85 -33.80 -20.84
N GLU A 435 -18.44 -33.84 -19.65
CA GLU A 435 -18.68 -35.07 -18.88
C GLU A 435 -20.04 -35.75 -19.21
N ALA A 436 -20.87 -35.12 -20.05
CA ALA A 436 -22.20 -35.62 -20.38
C ALA A 436 -22.20 -36.78 -21.39
N ASN A 437 -23.22 -37.65 -21.31
CA ASN A 437 -23.48 -38.67 -22.33
C ASN A 437 -23.75 -38.02 -23.71
N GLU A 438 -23.22 -38.64 -24.78
CA GLU A 438 -23.16 -38.11 -26.17
C GLU A 438 -24.44 -37.37 -26.63
N GLY A 439 -25.64 -37.92 -26.40
CA GLY A 439 -26.89 -37.34 -26.91
C GLY A 439 -27.40 -36.07 -26.21
N ASP A 440 -27.11 -35.87 -24.92
CA ASP A 440 -27.47 -34.65 -24.18
C ASP A 440 -26.33 -33.61 -24.25
N ALA A 441 -25.08 -34.05 -24.47
CA ALA A 441 -23.93 -33.19 -24.71
C ALA A 441 -24.09 -32.36 -25.99
N ASP A 442 -24.44 -32.99 -27.11
CA ASP A 442 -24.53 -32.34 -28.43
C ASP A 442 -25.53 -31.17 -28.47
N LYS A 443 -26.67 -31.33 -27.79
CA LYS A 443 -27.70 -30.27 -27.71
C LYS A 443 -27.22 -29.09 -26.87
N GLY A 444 -26.53 -29.36 -25.76
CA GLY A 444 -25.95 -28.34 -24.89
C GLY A 444 -24.84 -27.56 -25.57
N ILE A 445 -23.91 -28.26 -26.21
CA ILE A 445 -22.81 -27.68 -27.00
C ILE A 445 -23.36 -26.78 -28.10
N SER A 446 -24.40 -27.24 -28.82
CA SER A 446 -25.06 -26.44 -29.86
C SER A 446 -25.67 -25.14 -29.32
N TYR A 447 -26.25 -25.17 -28.11
CA TYR A 447 -26.78 -23.97 -27.46
C TYR A 447 -25.66 -23.01 -27.03
N LEU A 448 -24.59 -23.52 -26.40
CA LEU A 448 -23.43 -22.71 -25.98
C LEU A 448 -22.78 -22.04 -27.20
N PHE A 449 -22.61 -22.79 -28.29
CA PHE A 449 -22.13 -22.26 -29.56
C PHE A 449 -23.07 -21.16 -30.10
N GLY A 450 -24.38 -21.41 -30.10
CA GLY A 450 -25.39 -20.41 -30.47
C GLY A 450 -25.33 -19.14 -29.64
N HIS A 451 -25.07 -19.26 -28.34
CA HIS A 451 -24.88 -18.13 -27.42
C HIS A 451 -23.64 -17.32 -27.78
N ILE A 452 -22.49 -17.97 -28.01
CA ILE A 452 -21.26 -17.30 -28.46
C ILE A 452 -21.48 -16.57 -29.78
N MET A 453 -22.17 -17.19 -30.73
CA MET A 453 -22.50 -16.55 -32.01
C MET A 453 -23.43 -15.33 -31.83
N ALA A 454 -24.35 -15.37 -30.87
CA ALA A 454 -25.17 -14.22 -30.51
C ALA A 454 -24.33 -13.07 -29.92
N LEU A 455 -23.37 -13.37 -29.03
CA LEU A 455 -22.44 -12.38 -28.48
C LEU A 455 -21.59 -11.73 -29.59
N LEU A 456 -21.04 -12.53 -30.52
CA LEU A 456 -20.29 -12.01 -31.66
C LEU A 456 -21.16 -11.14 -32.59
N LYS A 457 -22.45 -11.43 -32.72
CA LYS A 457 -23.40 -10.60 -33.48
C LYS A 457 -23.67 -9.26 -32.80
N ILE A 458 -23.64 -9.19 -31.47
CA ILE A 458 -23.76 -7.93 -30.72
C ILE A 458 -22.53 -7.06 -30.96
N ILE A 459 -21.33 -7.65 -30.98
CA ILE A 459 -20.09 -6.93 -31.31
C ILE A 459 -20.13 -6.37 -32.74
N ASP A 460 -20.69 -7.13 -33.69
CA ASP A 460 -20.88 -6.71 -35.08
C ASP A 460 -21.66 -5.37 -35.19
N ASN A 461 -22.59 -5.12 -34.26
CA ASN A 461 -23.46 -3.93 -34.19
C ASN A 461 -22.96 -2.84 -33.22
N ASP A 462 -21.64 -2.71 -33.02
CA ASP A 462 -20.99 -1.74 -32.11
C ASP A 462 -21.31 -1.96 -30.62
N GLY A 463 -20.88 -3.10 -30.08
CA GLY A 463 -20.96 -3.40 -28.64
C GLY A 463 -20.06 -2.54 -27.75
N SER A 464 -20.43 -2.39 -26.47
CA SER A 464 -19.59 -1.71 -25.48
C SER A 464 -18.27 -2.45 -25.25
N ARG A 465 -17.24 -1.75 -24.74
CA ARG A 465 -15.94 -2.36 -24.41
C ARG A 465 -16.06 -3.57 -23.48
N GLU A 466 -16.97 -3.50 -22.52
CA GLU A 466 -17.23 -4.59 -21.57
C GLU A 466 -17.79 -5.83 -22.27
N VAL A 467 -18.74 -5.68 -23.19
CA VAL A 467 -19.31 -6.79 -23.96
C VAL A 467 -18.25 -7.42 -24.87
N VAL A 468 -17.39 -6.60 -25.49
CA VAL A 468 -16.26 -7.10 -26.29
C VAL A 468 -15.35 -7.98 -25.43
N VAL A 469 -14.85 -7.47 -24.31
CA VAL A 469 -13.94 -8.24 -23.42
C VAL A 469 -14.61 -9.51 -22.91
N THR A 470 -15.88 -9.42 -22.51
CA THR A 470 -16.63 -10.57 -22.00
C THR A 470 -16.81 -11.63 -23.09
N SER A 471 -17.14 -11.24 -24.32
CA SER A 471 -17.30 -12.19 -25.43
C SER A 471 -15.98 -12.89 -25.75
N PHE A 472 -14.86 -12.16 -25.82
CA PHE A 472 -13.56 -12.79 -26.08
C PHE A 472 -13.13 -13.74 -24.95
N ARG A 473 -13.44 -13.43 -23.69
CA ARG A 473 -13.26 -14.35 -22.56
C ARG A 473 -14.15 -15.59 -22.68
N ALA A 474 -15.41 -15.42 -23.09
CA ALA A 474 -16.33 -16.52 -23.34
C ALA A 474 -15.84 -17.44 -24.48
N LEU A 475 -15.33 -16.85 -25.57
CA LEU A 475 -14.70 -17.60 -26.66
C LEU A 475 -13.49 -18.39 -26.17
N PHE A 476 -12.64 -17.78 -25.34
CA PHE A 476 -11.48 -18.46 -24.77
C PHE A 476 -11.87 -19.66 -23.93
N ILE A 477 -12.84 -19.52 -23.01
CA ILE A 477 -13.34 -20.62 -22.18
C ILE A 477 -13.88 -21.75 -23.06
N PHE A 478 -14.70 -21.43 -24.05
CA PHE A 478 -15.26 -22.44 -24.96
C PHE A 478 -14.18 -23.17 -25.76
N LEU A 479 -13.17 -22.46 -26.27
CA LEU A 479 -12.09 -23.04 -27.05
C LEU A 479 -11.13 -23.86 -26.19
N ALA A 480 -10.91 -23.49 -24.93
CA ALA A 480 -10.09 -24.26 -24.01
C ALA A 480 -10.65 -25.68 -23.79
N HIS A 481 -11.97 -25.80 -23.76
CA HIS A 481 -12.67 -27.07 -23.51
C HIS A 481 -12.97 -27.86 -24.80
N PHE A 482 -13.35 -27.18 -25.90
CA PHE A 482 -13.91 -27.81 -27.09
C PHE A 482 -13.03 -27.71 -28.37
N ASN A 483 -11.71 -27.50 -28.23
CA ASN A 483 -10.80 -27.36 -29.38
C ASN A 483 -10.82 -28.58 -30.34
N GLY A 484 -11.15 -29.78 -29.84
CA GLY A 484 -11.19 -31.00 -30.65
C GLY A 484 -12.29 -31.05 -31.72
N MET A 485 -13.30 -30.18 -31.66
CA MET A 485 -14.39 -30.14 -32.65
C MET A 485 -14.09 -29.22 -33.83
N GLU A 486 -13.51 -29.78 -34.90
CA GLU A 486 -13.05 -29.01 -36.06
C GLU A 486 -14.15 -28.19 -36.75
N GLU A 487 -15.37 -28.72 -36.89
CA GLU A 487 -16.46 -28.01 -37.58
C GLU A 487 -16.89 -26.72 -36.88
N LEU A 488 -16.91 -26.71 -35.54
CA LEU A 488 -17.27 -25.54 -34.74
C LEU A 488 -16.12 -24.53 -34.73
N ALA A 489 -14.89 -25.02 -34.63
CA ALA A 489 -13.69 -24.21 -34.73
C ALA A 489 -13.60 -23.45 -36.07
N GLU A 490 -13.87 -24.10 -37.20
CA GLU A 490 -13.82 -23.46 -38.52
C GLU A 490 -14.92 -22.40 -38.71
N LYS A 491 -16.12 -22.65 -38.20
CA LYS A 491 -17.22 -21.67 -38.18
C LYS A 491 -16.86 -20.44 -37.31
N LEU A 492 -16.18 -20.64 -36.18
CA LEU A 492 -15.71 -19.52 -35.36
C LEU A 492 -14.61 -18.71 -36.06
N ILE A 493 -13.62 -19.38 -36.66
CA ILE A 493 -12.52 -18.72 -37.37
C ILE A 493 -13.06 -17.87 -38.52
N SER A 494 -13.96 -18.42 -39.33
CA SER A 494 -14.59 -17.67 -40.43
C SER A 494 -15.37 -16.45 -39.92
N LYS A 495 -16.18 -16.59 -38.85
CA LYS A 495 -16.91 -15.47 -38.26
C LYS A 495 -15.99 -14.41 -37.66
N LEU A 496 -14.90 -14.80 -36.98
CA LEU A 496 -13.91 -13.87 -36.41
C LEU A 496 -13.15 -13.12 -37.51
N CYS A 497 -12.80 -13.80 -38.60
CA CYS A 497 -12.18 -13.18 -39.77
C CYS A 497 -13.12 -12.15 -40.43
N ASP A 498 -14.41 -12.47 -40.55
CA ASP A 498 -15.41 -11.54 -41.06
C ASP A 498 -15.60 -10.33 -40.13
N LEU A 499 -15.62 -10.57 -38.82
CA LEU A 499 -15.75 -9.53 -37.82
C LEU A 499 -14.55 -8.58 -37.85
N TYR A 500 -13.33 -9.12 -37.98
CA TYR A 500 -12.11 -8.33 -38.14
C TYR A 500 -12.15 -7.41 -39.36
N SER A 501 -12.67 -7.90 -40.49
CA SER A 501 -12.78 -7.11 -41.74
C SER A 501 -13.67 -5.88 -41.59
N ARG A 502 -14.65 -5.94 -40.68
CA ARG A 502 -15.58 -4.83 -40.38
C ARG A 502 -15.05 -3.93 -39.27
N HIS A 503 -14.37 -4.52 -38.28
CA HIS A 503 -13.92 -3.86 -37.05
C HIS A 503 -12.43 -4.11 -36.75
N CYS A 504 -11.54 -3.40 -37.44
CA CYS A 504 -10.08 -3.57 -37.29
C CYS A 504 -9.54 -3.30 -35.87
N ARG A 505 -10.29 -2.56 -35.05
CA ARG A 505 -9.93 -2.23 -33.65
C ARG A 505 -9.84 -3.45 -32.74
N LEU A 506 -10.42 -4.58 -33.14
CA LEU A 506 -10.43 -5.82 -32.35
C LEU A 506 -9.14 -6.64 -32.49
N ALA A 507 -8.17 -6.16 -33.28
CA ALA A 507 -6.84 -6.76 -33.43
C ALA A 507 -6.20 -7.21 -32.09
N PRO A 508 -6.16 -6.38 -31.02
CA PRO A 508 -5.53 -6.79 -29.76
C PRO A 508 -6.22 -7.98 -29.09
N HIS A 509 -7.55 -8.06 -29.18
CA HIS A 509 -8.31 -9.15 -28.57
C HIS A 509 -8.13 -10.46 -29.35
N LEU A 510 -8.02 -10.40 -30.68
CA LEU A 510 -7.71 -11.56 -31.52
C LEU A 510 -6.29 -12.07 -31.29
N ILE A 511 -5.32 -11.17 -31.20
CA ILE A 511 -3.92 -11.51 -30.88
C ILE A 511 -3.86 -12.16 -29.49
N GLY A 512 -4.45 -11.52 -28.48
CA GLY A 512 -4.49 -12.05 -27.12
C GLY A 512 -5.18 -13.40 -27.02
N LEU A 513 -6.27 -13.63 -27.77
CA LEU A 513 -6.94 -14.92 -27.84
C LEU A 513 -6.03 -16.01 -28.43
N ALA A 514 -5.33 -15.71 -29.53
CA ALA A 514 -4.41 -16.65 -30.15
C ALA A 514 -3.21 -16.99 -29.24
N ASP A 515 -2.68 -15.99 -28.53
CA ASP A 515 -1.58 -16.14 -27.57
C ASP A 515 -1.98 -17.02 -26.38
N GLN A 516 -3.11 -16.70 -25.75
CA GLN A 516 -3.57 -17.44 -24.56
C GLN A 516 -3.95 -18.88 -24.89
N ILE A 517 -4.47 -19.16 -26.09
CA ILE A 517 -4.76 -20.53 -26.53
C ILE A 517 -3.46 -21.30 -26.80
N GLN A 518 -2.45 -20.65 -27.37
CA GLN A 518 -1.15 -21.26 -27.63
C GLN A 518 -0.35 -21.55 -26.34
N GLU A 519 -0.54 -20.75 -25.28
CA GLU A 519 0.05 -21.02 -23.96
C GLU A 519 -0.64 -22.17 -23.22
N ARG A 520 -1.95 -22.35 -23.43
CA ARG A 520 -2.76 -23.32 -22.68
C ARG A 520 -2.88 -24.70 -23.34
N LEU A 521 -2.78 -24.79 -24.67
CA LEU A 521 -2.97 -26.04 -25.41
C LEU A 521 -1.65 -26.52 -26.00
N ASP A 522 -1.34 -27.81 -25.82
CA ASP A 522 -0.13 -28.44 -26.35
C ASP A 522 -0.08 -28.45 -27.90
N ASP A 523 -1.25 -28.47 -28.57
CA ASP A 523 -1.40 -28.43 -30.04
C ASP A 523 -2.12 -27.16 -30.53
N PRO A 524 -1.38 -26.11 -30.98
CA PRO A 524 -1.95 -24.81 -31.36
C PRO A 524 -2.49 -24.76 -32.81
N ILE A 525 -3.13 -25.84 -33.29
CA ILE A 525 -3.68 -25.92 -34.66
C ILE A 525 -4.70 -24.80 -34.91
N TRP A 526 -5.50 -24.47 -33.88
CA TRP A 526 -6.52 -23.42 -33.97
C TRP A 526 -5.91 -22.02 -34.13
N SER A 527 -4.91 -21.67 -33.30
CA SER A 527 -4.22 -20.38 -33.36
C SER A 527 -3.56 -20.18 -34.73
N PHE A 528 -2.96 -21.24 -35.28
CA PHE A 528 -2.44 -21.23 -36.64
C PHE A 528 -3.53 -20.98 -37.70
N LYS A 529 -4.65 -21.73 -37.67
CA LYS A 529 -5.74 -21.56 -38.63
C LYS A 529 -6.35 -20.14 -38.55
N LEU A 530 -6.49 -19.56 -37.36
CA LEU A 530 -6.96 -18.18 -37.17
C LEU A 530 -5.97 -17.16 -37.77
N LEU A 531 -4.69 -17.24 -37.42
CA LEU A 531 -3.67 -16.29 -37.90
C LEU A 531 -3.51 -16.36 -39.42
N SER A 532 -3.56 -17.55 -40.01
CA SER A 532 -3.58 -17.76 -41.46
C SER A 532 -4.84 -17.17 -42.11
N GLY A 533 -6.01 -17.36 -41.51
CA GLY A 533 -7.28 -16.75 -41.93
C GLY A 533 -7.23 -15.21 -41.91
N LEU A 534 -6.68 -14.62 -40.85
CA LEU A 534 -6.49 -13.18 -40.72
C LEU A 534 -5.51 -12.64 -41.76
N GLN A 535 -4.37 -13.32 -41.99
CA GLN A 535 -3.40 -12.93 -43.02
C GLN A 535 -4.07 -12.91 -44.40
N LYS A 536 -4.82 -13.97 -44.75
CA LYS A 536 -5.55 -14.06 -46.02
C LYS A 536 -6.58 -12.92 -46.18
N ARG A 537 -7.35 -12.61 -45.14
CA ARG A 537 -8.30 -11.49 -45.17
C ARG A 537 -7.64 -10.14 -45.39
N ILE A 538 -6.50 -9.87 -44.74
CA ILE A 538 -5.75 -8.62 -44.93
C ILE A 538 -5.28 -8.47 -46.39
N MET A 539 -4.92 -9.59 -47.06
CA MET A 539 -4.54 -9.56 -48.48
C MET A 539 -5.72 -9.28 -49.42
N GLU A 540 -6.90 -9.81 -49.10
CA GLU A 540 -8.12 -9.66 -49.93
C GLU A 540 -8.74 -8.25 -49.84
N MET A 541 -8.29 -7.40 -48.90
CA MET A 541 -8.83 -6.06 -48.72
C MET A 541 -8.36 -5.07 -49.80
N PRO A 542 -9.26 -4.24 -50.37
CA PRO A 542 -8.89 -3.25 -51.36
C PRO A 542 -8.03 -2.13 -50.75
N PRO A 543 -7.07 -1.56 -51.51
CA PRO A 543 -6.10 -0.57 -51.00
C PRO A 543 -6.75 0.73 -50.49
N LEU A 544 -7.97 1.04 -50.94
CA LEU A 544 -8.74 2.21 -50.50
C LEU A 544 -9.24 2.13 -49.05
N GLN A 545 -9.30 0.93 -48.45
CA GLN A 545 -9.73 0.73 -47.06
C GLN A 545 -8.56 0.74 -46.05
N LEU A 546 -7.32 0.78 -46.55
CA LEU A 546 -6.09 0.87 -45.76
C LEU A 546 -5.83 2.31 -45.32
N THR A 547 -6.71 2.86 -44.47
CA THR A 547 -6.44 4.14 -43.80
C THR A 547 -5.25 3.99 -42.83
N ILE A 548 -4.50 5.07 -42.59
CA ILE A 548 -3.31 5.07 -41.70
C ILE A 548 -3.64 4.50 -40.31
N HIS A 549 -4.83 4.81 -39.77
CA HIS A 549 -5.27 4.28 -38.48
C HIS A 549 -5.57 2.78 -38.51
N ASN A 550 -6.23 2.28 -39.56
CA ASN A 550 -6.49 0.85 -39.70
C ASN A 550 -5.22 0.06 -39.99
N LEU A 551 -4.29 0.64 -40.76
CA LEU A 551 -2.99 0.05 -41.06
C LEU A 551 -2.20 -0.27 -39.78
N SER A 552 -2.24 0.59 -38.76
CA SER A 552 -1.57 0.32 -37.48
C SER A 552 -2.05 -0.98 -36.83
N TRP A 553 -3.33 -1.33 -36.96
CA TRP A 553 -3.90 -2.58 -36.44
C TRP A 553 -3.56 -3.78 -37.30
N HIS A 554 -3.60 -3.64 -38.63
CA HIS A 554 -3.15 -4.68 -39.56
C HIS A 554 -1.67 -5.02 -39.33
N LEU A 555 -0.81 -4.02 -39.16
CA LEU A 555 0.62 -4.22 -38.87
C LEU A 555 0.85 -4.93 -37.54
N LYS A 556 0.05 -4.64 -36.50
CA LYS A 556 0.12 -5.39 -35.22
C LYS A 556 -0.25 -6.86 -35.38
N VAL A 557 -1.28 -7.17 -36.16
CA VAL A 557 -1.67 -8.57 -36.46
C VAL A 557 -0.57 -9.25 -37.28
N LEU A 558 -0.07 -8.61 -38.35
CA LEU A 558 1.01 -9.16 -39.18
C LEU A 558 2.31 -9.35 -38.41
N LYS A 559 2.63 -8.47 -37.46
CA LYS A 559 3.77 -8.64 -36.54
C LYS A 559 3.64 -9.94 -35.75
N ARG A 560 2.44 -10.28 -35.29
CA ARG A 560 2.18 -11.53 -34.57
C ARG A 560 2.23 -12.75 -35.51
N VAL A 561 1.64 -12.65 -36.69
CA VAL A 561 1.69 -13.69 -37.73
C VAL A 561 3.14 -14.01 -38.12
N ALA A 562 4.00 -13.00 -38.18
CA ALA A 562 5.42 -13.15 -38.50
C ALA A 562 6.25 -13.88 -37.45
N LYS A 563 5.74 -14.11 -36.24
CA LYS A 563 6.40 -14.96 -35.23
C LYS A 563 6.13 -16.45 -35.46
N GLU A 564 5.08 -16.81 -36.19
CA GLU A 564 4.61 -18.18 -36.29
C GLU A 564 5.32 -18.93 -37.42
N GLY A 565 6.25 -19.84 -37.07
CA GLY A 565 7.14 -20.54 -37.99
C GLY A 565 6.47 -21.31 -39.14
N GLN A 566 5.23 -21.75 -38.95
CA GLN A 566 4.49 -22.58 -39.91
C GLN A 566 3.77 -21.78 -41.00
N ILE A 567 3.57 -20.47 -40.84
CA ILE A 567 2.84 -19.62 -41.80
C ILE A 567 3.79 -19.09 -42.88
N THR A 568 3.35 -19.09 -44.15
CA THR A 568 4.14 -18.53 -45.25
C THR A 568 4.08 -17.00 -45.24
N GLN A 569 5.24 -16.36 -45.12
CA GLN A 569 5.34 -14.91 -44.93
C GLN A 569 5.53 -14.10 -46.23
N ARG A 570 5.64 -14.78 -47.38
CA ARG A 570 5.83 -14.15 -48.69
C ARG A 570 4.74 -13.11 -48.99
N ASN A 571 3.49 -13.44 -48.67
CA ASN A 571 2.35 -12.55 -48.87
C ASN A 571 2.41 -11.31 -47.97
N THR A 572 2.87 -11.48 -46.72
CA THR A 572 3.08 -10.38 -45.77
C THR A 572 4.07 -9.36 -46.33
N VAL A 573 5.21 -9.83 -46.84
CA VAL A 573 6.26 -8.95 -47.40
C VAL A 573 5.78 -8.24 -48.67
N TYR A 574 5.08 -8.96 -49.54
CA TYR A 574 4.50 -8.35 -50.75
C TYR A 574 3.49 -7.24 -50.40
N LEU A 575 2.61 -7.45 -49.40
CA LEU A 575 1.70 -6.41 -48.92
C LEU A 575 2.47 -5.20 -48.39
N LEU A 576 3.49 -5.42 -47.55
CA LEU A 576 4.30 -4.33 -46.99
C LEU A 576 4.98 -3.50 -48.08
N LEU A 577 5.58 -4.18 -49.07
CA LEU A 577 6.20 -3.52 -50.22
C LEU A 577 5.15 -2.75 -51.03
N ASN A 578 4.00 -3.37 -51.33
CA ASN A 578 2.91 -2.75 -52.07
C ASN A 578 2.37 -1.50 -51.35
N VAL A 579 2.22 -1.55 -50.02
CA VAL A 579 1.80 -0.42 -49.20
C VAL A 579 2.83 0.69 -49.22
N LEU A 580 4.13 0.39 -49.11
CA LEU A 580 5.19 1.41 -49.13
C LEU A 580 5.39 2.06 -50.51
N VAL A 581 5.15 1.32 -51.59
CA VAL A 581 5.28 1.82 -52.97
C VAL A 581 4.07 2.67 -53.37
N ASN A 582 2.85 2.22 -53.05
CA ASN A 582 1.62 2.86 -53.53
C ASN A 582 1.02 3.88 -52.55
N SER A 583 1.71 4.22 -51.46
CA SER A 583 1.24 5.22 -50.50
C SER A 583 2.32 6.25 -50.15
N ASN A 584 1.87 7.45 -49.76
CA ASN A 584 2.76 8.54 -49.32
C ASN A 584 3.33 8.31 -47.89
N LEU A 585 3.37 7.08 -47.38
CA LEU A 585 3.89 6.79 -46.03
C LEU A 585 5.39 7.07 -45.91
N CYS A 586 6.14 6.86 -47.00
CA CYS A 586 7.57 7.14 -47.06
C CYS A 586 7.86 8.65 -47.00
N GLU A 587 7.03 9.47 -47.67
CA GLU A 587 7.11 10.94 -47.71
C GLU A 587 6.56 11.62 -46.44
N ARG A 588 5.59 10.98 -45.76
CA ARG A 588 5.03 11.52 -44.52
C ARG A 588 5.92 11.27 -43.31
N GLY A 589 6.90 10.37 -43.42
CA GLY A 589 7.89 10.11 -42.37
C GLY A 589 7.32 9.68 -41.01
N ASN A 590 6.17 8.98 -40.98
CA ASN A 590 5.55 8.59 -39.70
C ASN A 590 6.34 7.49 -38.99
N TRP A 591 7.20 7.91 -38.06
CA TRP A 591 8.08 7.07 -37.24
C TRP A 591 7.38 5.84 -36.63
N GLN A 592 6.14 5.96 -36.15
CA GLN A 592 5.42 4.84 -35.53
C GLN A 592 5.09 3.72 -36.52
N VAL A 593 4.70 4.08 -37.75
CA VAL A 593 4.39 3.12 -38.81
C VAL A 593 5.68 2.49 -39.33
N GLY A 594 6.74 3.29 -39.49
CA GLY A 594 8.07 2.79 -39.86
C GLY A 594 8.59 1.72 -38.90
N ASN A 595 8.54 1.98 -37.59
CA ASN A 595 8.91 0.99 -36.58
C ASN A 595 7.97 -0.23 -36.54
N ALA A 596 6.68 -0.06 -36.81
CA ALA A 596 5.79 -1.22 -36.91
C ALA A 596 6.18 -2.16 -38.08
N VAL A 597 6.61 -1.61 -39.22
CA VAL A 597 7.11 -2.39 -40.36
C VAL A 597 8.47 -3.03 -40.05
N LEU A 598 9.39 -2.29 -39.46
CA LEU A 598 10.71 -2.81 -39.04
C LEU A 598 10.58 -3.93 -38.00
N ALA A 599 9.65 -3.82 -37.06
CA ALA A 599 9.35 -4.88 -36.09
C ALA A 599 8.82 -6.16 -36.76
N ILE A 600 8.06 -6.05 -37.86
CA ILE A 600 7.67 -7.21 -38.67
C ILE A 600 8.92 -7.79 -39.35
N CYS A 601 9.73 -6.96 -40.00
CA CYS A 601 10.96 -7.38 -40.66
C CYS A 601 11.90 -8.11 -39.69
N ARG A 602 12.02 -7.63 -38.44
CA ARG A 602 12.79 -8.30 -37.39
C ARG A 602 12.27 -9.70 -37.09
N ASN A 603 10.96 -9.88 -36.88
CA ASN A 603 10.39 -11.20 -36.66
C ASN A 603 10.61 -12.13 -37.86
N LEU A 604 10.60 -11.58 -39.08
CA LEU A 604 10.91 -12.33 -40.31
C LEU A 604 12.39 -12.73 -40.40
N LEU A 605 13.31 -11.93 -39.88
CA LEU A 605 14.74 -12.28 -39.79
C LEU A 605 14.99 -13.43 -38.80
N GLU A 606 14.17 -13.55 -37.75
CA GLU A 606 14.21 -14.64 -36.78
C GLU A 606 13.46 -15.90 -37.28
N HIS A 607 12.70 -15.80 -38.37
CA HIS A 607 11.78 -16.84 -38.84
C HIS A 607 12.52 -18.04 -39.45
N PRO A 608 12.09 -19.30 -39.20
CA PRO A 608 12.74 -20.50 -39.73
C PRO A 608 12.64 -20.66 -41.26
N SER A 609 11.77 -19.90 -41.92
CA SER A 609 11.58 -19.94 -43.38
C SER A 609 12.17 -18.74 -44.14
N ILE A 610 13.17 -18.07 -43.54
CA ILE A 610 13.84 -16.90 -44.13
C ILE A 610 14.33 -17.15 -45.56
N ASP A 611 14.82 -18.37 -45.86
CA ASP A 611 15.35 -18.75 -47.17
C ASP A 611 14.32 -18.58 -48.30
N ARG A 612 13.02 -18.70 -47.98
CA ARG A 612 11.92 -18.59 -48.96
C ARG A 612 11.47 -17.15 -49.19
N VAL A 613 11.86 -16.22 -48.32
CA VAL A 613 11.42 -14.81 -48.33
C VAL A 613 12.62 -13.85 -48.42
N PHE A 614 13.83 -14.40 -48.58
CA PHE A 614 15.09 -13.66 -48.55
C PHE A 614 15.11 -12.50 -49.55
N ILE A 615 14.73 -12.76 -50.80
CA ILE A 615 14.77 -11.77 -51.89
C ILE A 615 13.74 -10.68 -51.62
N GLU A 616 12.49 -11.07 -51.35
CA GLU A 616 11.42 -10.12 -51.12
C GLU A 616 11.66 -9.24 -49.88
N LEU A 617 12.24 -9.80 -48.82
CA LEU A 617 12.60 -9.06 -47.60
C LEU A 617 13.78 -8.12 -47.85
N ALA A 618 14.77 -8.54 -48.63
CA ALA A 618 15.89 -7.70 -49.03
C ALA A 618 15.40 -6.50 -49.86
N ASP A 619 14.49 -6.71 -50.81
CA ASP A 619 13.89 -5.64 -51.61
C ASP A 619 13.12 -4.64 -50.75
N LEU A 620 12.34 -5.13 -49.77
CA LEU A 620 11.60 -4.29 -48.82
C LEU A 620 12.53 -3.40 -47.98
N LEU A 621 13.56 -4.00 -47.36
CA LEU A 621 14.52 -3.28 -46.52
C LEU A 621 15.35 -2.29 -47.33
N GLN A 622 15.74 -2.66 -48.56
CA GLN A 622 16.46 -1.77 -49.47
C GLN A 622 15.58 -0.57 -49.86
N TYR A 623 14.31 -0.80 -50.22
CA TYR A 623 13.37 0.27 -50.55
C TYR A 623 13.15 1.24 -49.38
N MET A 624 12.98 0.72 -48.16
CA MET A 624 12.87 1.56 -46.95
C MET A 624 14.13 2.38 -46.70
N SER A 625 15.32 1.79 -46.87
CA SER A 625 16.58 2.50 -46.67
C SER A 625 16.80 3.65 -47.66
N ALA A 626 16.25 3.54 -48.88
CA ALA A 626 16.42 4.53 -49.93
C ALA A 626 15.36 5.65 -49.86
N HIS A 627 14.10 5.31 -49.59
CA HIS A 627 12.96 6.21 -49.85
C HIS A 627 12.25 6.76 -48.59
N TYR A 628 12.54 6.28 -47.38
CA TYR A 628 11.83 6.72 -46.18
C TYR A 628 12.39 8.04 -45.62
N ASP A 629 11.59 9.07 -45.34
CA ASP A 629 12.16 10.39 -44.97
C ASP A 629 12.86 10.42 -43.59
N ASN A 630 12.40 9.62 -42.63
CA ASN A 630 13.00 9.57 -41.29
C ASN A 630 14.37 8.86 -41.30
N THR A 631 15.41 9.53 -40.81
CA THR A 631 16.80 9.05 -40.77
C THR A 631 16.97 7.79 -39.93
N ASP A 632 16.30 7.71 -38.78
CA ASP A 632 16.40 6.55 -37.91
C ASP A 632 15.88 5.31 -38.63
N ILE A 633 14.69 5.38 -39.22
CA ILE A 633 14.09 4.25 -39.95
C ILE A 633 14.97 3.80 -41.12
N LYS A 634 15.61 4.74 -41.86
CA LYS A 634 16.56 4.42 -42.94
C LYS A 634 17.76 3.64 -42.44
N ASP A 635 18.37 4.09 -41.35
CA ASP A 635 19.55 3.47 -40.78
C ASP A 635 19.24 2.08 -40.20
N HIS A 636 18.08 1.92 -39.55
CA HIS A 636 17.61 0.62 -39.07
C HIS A 636 17.33 -0.35 -40.23
N ALA A 637 16.66 0.11 -41.29
CA ALA A 637 16.40 -0.71 -42.49
C ALA A 637 17.71 -1.16 -43.15
N ARG A 638 18.71 -0.26 -43.26
CA ARG A 638 20.04 -0.56 -43.78
C ARG A 638 20.79 -1.55 -42.89
N PHE A 639 20.68 -1.41 -41.57
CA PHE A 639 21.26 -2.35 -40.63
C PHE A 639 20.66 -3.75 -40.79
N TYR A 640 19.33 -3.88 -40.81
CA TYR A 640 18.66 -5.16 -41.05
C TYR A 640 18.99 -5.76 -42.41
N TYR A 641 19.09 -4.95 -43.47
CA TYR A 641 19.55 -5.41 -44.79
C TYR A 641 20.98 -5.96 -44.75
N THR A 642 21.87 -5.29 -44.01
CA THR A 642 23.26 -5.72 -43.83
C THR A 642 23.34 -7.01 -43.02
N LEU A 643 22.51 -7.19 -41.99
CA LEU A 643 22.43 -8.43 -41.25
C LEU A 643 21.95 -9.58 -42.14
N LEU A 644 20.86 -9.39 -42.87
CA LEU A 644 20.28 -10.39 -43.77
C LEU A 644 21.29 -10.88 -44.82
N THR A 645 22.07 -9.98 -45.40
CA THR A 645 23.01 -10.31 -46.49
C THR A 645 24.34 -10.93 -46.01
N ASN A 646 24.77 -10.65 -44.78
CA ASN A 646 26.12 -11.01 -44.31
C ASN A 646 26.17 -12.11 -43.23
N LEU A 647 25.04 -12.46 -42.61
CA LEU A 647 25.02 -13.43 -41.51
C LEU A 647 24.23 -14.69 -41.88
N SER A 648 24.67 -15.84 -41.34
CA SER A 648 23.88 -17.08 -41.41
C SER A 648 22.71 -17.02 -40.44
N TRP A 649 21.64 -17.79 -40.71
CA TRP A 649 20.43 -17.83 -39.87
C TRP A 649 20.71 -18.09 -38.38
N GLU A 650 21.60 -19.05 -38.06
CA GLU A 650 22.00 -19.34 -36.67
C GLU A 650 22.68 -18.14 -35.97
N LYS A 651 23.43 -17.34 -36.72
CA LYS A 651 24.08 -16.13 -36.20
C LYS A 651 23.09 -14.98 -36.10
N LEU A 652 22.12 -14.90 -37.02
CA LEU A 652 21.03 -13.92 -36.99
C LEU A 652 20.16 -14.12 -35.75
N THR A 653 19.69 -15.34 -35.51
CA THR A 653 18.90 -15.67 -34.32
C THR A 653 19.72 -15.43 -33.05
N GLY A 654 20.99 -15.78 -33.01
CA GLY A 654 21.87 -15.49 -31.86
C GLY A 654 22.15 -14.00 -31.60
N VAL A 655 22.13 -13.14 -32.63
CA VAL A 655 22.32 -11.68 -32.51
C VAL A 655 21.02 -10.96 -32.14
N LEU A 656 19.88 -11.49 -32.59
CA LEU A 656 18.55 -10.89 -32.41
C LEU A 656 17.79 -11.43 -31.18
N ALA A 657 18.09 -12.65 -30.71
CA ALA A 657 17.48 -13.25 -29.54
C ALA A 657 17.86 -12.53 -28.23
N LYS A 658 16.85 -12.28 -27.39
CA LYS A 658 17.06 -11.97 -25.97
C LYS A 658 17.45 -13.27 -25.26
N GLY A 659 18.56 -13.27 -24.52
CA GLY A 659 18.93 -14.42 -23.68
C GLY A 659 17.83 -14.70 -22.65
N PRO A 660 17.52 -15.98 -22.35
CA PRO A 660 16.44 -16.36 -21.43
C PRO A 660 16.75 -16.05 -19.96
N ASP A 661 18.02 -15.84 -19.62
CA ASP A 661 18.43 -15.39 -18.29
C ASP A 661 18.95 -13.96 -18.37
N GLY A 662 18.60 -13.13 -17.38
CA GLY A 662 19.23 -11.85 -17.07
C GLY A 662 20.70 -11.99 -16.63
N GLY A 663 21.46 -12.86 -17.29
CA GLY A 663 22.88 -13.03 -17.16
C GLY A 663 23.60 -11.85 -17.80
N ARG A 664 24.39 -11.15 -16.99
CA ARG A 664 25.21 -9.96 -17.27
C ARG A 664 26.21 -10.06 -18.45
N ALA A 665 26.13 -11.05 -19.34
CA ALA A 665 27.08 -11.29 -20.41
C ALA A 665 26.42 -11.25 -21.79
N LYS A 666 26.12 -10.01 -22.24
CA LYS A 666 25.94 -9.51 -23.63
C LYS A 666 24.81 -8.46 -23.79
N GLU A 667 24.52 -7.66 -22.77
CA GLU A 667 23.75 -6.40 -22.92
C GLU A 667 24.50 -5.30 -23.75
N ARG A 668 25.61 -5.65 -24.42
CA ARG A 668 26.33 -4.78 -25.36
C ARG A 668 26.08 -5.14 -26.82
N SER A 669 24.93 -5.74 -27.15
CA SER A 669 24.50 -5.74 -28.54
C SER A 669 24.12 -4.31 -28.92
N HIS A 670 24.68 -3.80 -30.01
CA HIS A 670 24.31 -2.49 -30.59
C HIS A 670 22.78 -2.38 -30.89
N SER A 671 22.05 -3.49 -30.80
CA SER A 671 20.58 -3.56 -30.83
C SER A 671 19.89 -3.00 -29.57
N ALA A 672 20.57 -2.82 -28.43
CA ALA A 672 20.01 -2.22 -27.21
C ALA A 672 19.81 -0.70 -27.31
N ILE A 673 20.35 -0.07 -28.36
CA ILE A 673 20.16 1.35 -28.69
C ILE A 673 18.89 1.54 -29.56
N MET A 674 18.29 0.46 -30.05
CA MET A 674 17.14 0.53 -30.95
C MET A 674 15.86 0.69 -30.12
N ALA A 675 14.97 1.61 -30.53
CA ALA A 675 13.71 1.93 -29.84
C ALA A 675 12.75 0.74 -29.65
N GLU A 676 12.96 -0.35 -30.38
CA GLU A 676 12.15 -1.57 -30.34
C GLU A 676 12.55 -2.56 -29.23
N SER A 677 13.66 -2.31 -28.54
CA SER A 677 14.14 -3.19 -27.47
C SER A 677 13.82 -2.58 -26.09
N GLU A 678 13.09 -3.32 -25.25
CA GLU A 678 12.77 -2.95 -23.86
C GLU A 678 14.01 -2.55 -23.03
N GLY A 679 15.21 -2.96 -23.46
CA GLY A 679 16.48 -2.53 -22.88
C GLY A 679 16.73 -1.02 -22.99
N LEU A 680 16.31 -0.35 -24.07
CA LEU A 680 16.43 1.10 -24.19
C LEU A 680 15.47 1.82 -23.23
N ALA A 681 14.25 1.31 -23.07
CA ALA A 681 13.32 1.85 -22.08
C ALA A 681 13.87 1.70 -20.66
N ASN A 682 14.40 0.53 -20.30
CA ASN A 682 15.04 0.32 -18.99
C ASN A 682 16.27 1.21 -18.79
N ASN A 683 17.12 1.41 -19.81
CA ASN A 683 18.31 2.25 -19.68
C ASN A 683 18.00 3.76 -19.70
N LEU A 684 16.88 4.18 -20.33
CA LEU A 684 16.40 5.57 -20.35
C LEU A 684 15.52 5.89 -19.13
N THR A 685 14.97 4.89 -18.45
CA THR A 685 14.22 5.11 -17.21
C THR A 685 15.19 5.40 -16.08
N VAL A 686 14.95 6.51 -15.39
CA VAL A 686 15.68 6.83 -14.16
C VAL A 686 15.24 5.83 -13.09
N HIS A 687 16.15 4.97 -12.67
CA HIS A 687 15.87 3.94 -11.66
C HIS A 687 15.83 4.56 -10.26
N LYS A 688 14.80 4.26 -9.48
CA LYS A 688 14.70 4.75 -8.10
C LYS A 688 15.47 3.83 -7.16
N THR A 689 16.30 4.39 -6.28
CA THR A 689 16.97 3.61 -5.23
C THR A 689 16.03 3.39 -4.03
N GLU A 690 16.09 2.22 -3.41
CA GLU A 690 15.31 1.91 -2.19
C GLU A 690 15.88 2.60 -0.94
N ARG A 691 17.21 2.82 -0.91
CA ARG A 691 17.92 3.47 0.20
C ARG A 691 18.62 4.75 -0.26
N HIS A 692 19.01 5.59 0.70
CA HIS A 692 19.81 6.79 0.48
C HIS A 692 21.24 6.41 0.05
N VAL A 693 21.67 6.88 -1.12
CA VAL A 693 23.04 6.59 -1.61
C VAL A 693 24.03 7.70 -1.25
N LEU A 694 23.55 8.93 -1.18
CA LEU A 694 24.34 10.13 -0.93
C LEU A 694 23.82 10.84 0.32
N GLN A 695 24.70 11.62 0.96
CA GLN A 695 24.36 12.48 2.09
C GLN A 695 25.13 13.80 1.98
N LEU A 696 24.50 14.88 2.42
CA LEU A 696 25.16 16.18 2.61
C LEU A 696 25.54 16.33 4.09
N ILE A 697 26.84 16.44 4.36
CA ILE A 697 27.38 16.67 5.70
C ILE A 697 27.82 18.13 5.78
N LYS A 698 27.28 18.88 6.74
CA LYS A 698 27.59 20.30 6.90
C LYS A 698 29.06 20.52 7.26
N VAL A 699 29.70 21.47 6.58
CA VAL A 699 31.06 21.93 6.93
C VAL A 699 30.94 22.88 8.12
N ARG A 700 31.55 22.53 9.26
CA ARG A 700 31.69 23.47 10.39
C ARG A 700 32.72 24.51 10.01
N GLU A 701 32.29 25.75 9.85
CA GLU A 701 33.23 26.87 9.74
C GLU A 701 33.84 27.10 11.12
N GLU A 702 35.12 26.77 11.31
CA GLU A 702 35.90 27.37 12.39
C GLU A 702 35.98 28.85 12.07
N ASN A 703 35.34 29.69 12.90
CA ASN A 703 35.33 31.15 12.80
C ASN A 703 36.73 31.66 12.45
N SER A 704 36.96 31.92 11.17
CA SER A 704 38.21 32.50 10.68
C SER A 704 38.31 33.87 11.32
N LYS A 705 39.23 34.00 12.29
CA LYS A 705 39.61 35.25 12.92
C LYS A 705 39.97 36.25 11.82
N SER A 706 39.03 37.09 11.39
CA SER A 706 39.35 38.34 10.72
C SER A 706 39.90 39.25 11.80
N THR A 707 41.21 39.14 11.98
CA THR A 707 42.04 40.02 12.78
C THR A 707 41.62 41.46 12.52
N LEU A 708 41.06 42.12 13.53
CA LEU A 708 40.92 43.57 13.59
C LEU A 708 42.33 44.18 13.59
N THR A 709 42.97 44.26 12.43
CA THR A 709 44.17 45.08 12.25
C THR A 709 43.73 46.52 12.16
N SER A 710 43.89 47.22 13.28
CA SER A 710 43.96 48.67 13.36
C SER A 710 44.94 49.20 12.30
N SER A 711 44.38 49.82 11.27
CA SER A 711 45.10 50.77 10.44
C SER A 711 44.35 52.08 10.51
N GLU A 712 44.87 52.97 11.35
CA GLU A 712 44.55 54.39 11.29
C GLU A 712 45.02 54.90 9.93
N SER A 713 44.08 55.30 9.09
CA SER A 713 44.38 56.22 7.99
C SER A 713 43.30 57.29 7.95
N SER A 714 43.75 58.48 8.32
CA SER A 714 43.14 59.78 8.13
C SER A 714 42.63 59.97 6.70
N GLY A 715 41.32 60.18 6.58
CA GLY A 715 40.64 60.69 5.40
C GLY A 715 39.51 61.58 5.87
N GLU A 716 39.83 62.83 6.14
CA GLU A 716 38.87 63.92 6.32
C GLU A 716 38.07 64.13 5.02
N ASN A 717 36.81 64.55 5.18
CA ASN A 717 35.85 64.96 4.16
C ASN A 717 35.07 63.84 3.46
N GLU A 718 34.08 63.28 4.15
CA GLU A 718 32.78 62.99 3.52
C GLU A 718 31.66 63.39 4.49
N GLU A 719 30.65 64.04 3.93
CA GLU A 719 29.54 64.79 4.54
C GLU A 719 28.86 64.05 5.72
N GLU A 720 28.31 64.82 6.67
CA GLU A 720 27.43 64.38 7.77
C GLU A 720 26.11 63.79 7.24
N ARG A 721 26.17 62.74 6.42
CA ARG A 721 25.00 61.92 6.11
C ARG A 721 24.70 61.03 7.30
N ASN A 722 23.42 60.90 7.62
CA ASN A 722 22.94 60.05 8.69
C ASN A 722 23.39 58.60 8.44
N SER A 723 24.17 58.01 9.37
CA SER A 723 24.72 56.64 9.24
C SER A 723 23.63 55.60 8.95
N LEU A 724 22.40 55.83 9.43
CA LEU A 724 21.24 54.98 9.19
C LEU A 724 20.70 55.12 7.74
N GLU A 725 20.67 56.33 7.18
CA GLU A 725 20.20 56.57 5.81
C GLU A 725 21.17 55.97 4.78
N VAL A 726 22.48 56.12 5.00
CA VAL A 726 23.53 55.51 4.17
C VAL A 726 23.48 53.97 4.23
N TYR A 727 23.07 53.41 5.37
CA TYR A 727 22.85 51.97 5.51
C TYR A 727 21.59 51.51 4.76
N GLN A 728 20.48 52.23 4.89
CA GLN A 728 19.22 51.91 4.20
C GLN A 728 19.34 52.07 2.67
N GLU A 729 20.10 53.04 2.18
CA GLU A 729 20.38 53.23 0.75
C GLU A 729 21.09 52.00 0.12
N GLN A 730 21.83 51.21 0.89
CA GLN A 730 22.54 50.03 0.36
C GLN A 730 21.58 48.91 -0.07
N PHE A 731 20.44 48.77 0.60
CA PHE A 731 19.40 47.78 0.26
C PHE A 731 18.60 48.15 -1.01
N GLN A 732 18.73 49.38 -1.52
CA GLN A 732 18.14 49.76 -2.80
C GLN A 732 18.88 49.14 -4.00
N LYS A 733 20.10 48.60 -3.79
CA LYS A 733 20.82 47.84 -4.82
C LYS A 733 20.26 46.41 -4.90
N PRO A 734 19.78 45.95 -6.07
CA PRO A 734 19.21 44.62 -6.20
C PRO A 734 20.25 43.54 -5.88
N GLY A 735 19.93 42.65 -4.94
CA GLY A 735 20.77 41.53 -4.51
C GLY A 735 21.73 41.82 -3.35
N PHE A 736 21.79 43.05 -2.83
CA PHE A 736 22.59 43.35 -1.64
C PHE A 736 21.96 42.74 -0.38
N GLY A 737 22.76 42.03 0.43
CA GLY A 737 22.34 41.48 1.72
C GLY A 737 21.17 40.49 1.67
N SER A 738 20.86 39.91 0.51
CA SER A 738 19.66 39.08 0.28
C SER A 738 19.94 37.57 0.26
N GLU A 739 21.20 37.15 0.45
CA GLU A 739 21.64 35.77 0.22
C GLU A 739 22.39 35.21 1.44
N VAL A 740 22.09 33.96 1.81
CA VAL A 740 22.79 33.19 2.85
C VAL A 740 23.46 31.99 2.17
N THR A 741 24.77 31.82 2.35
CA THR A 741 25.52 30.71 1.73
C THR A 741 25.84 29.66 2.77
N LEU A 742 25.39 28.43 2.56
CA LEU A 742 25.66 27.27 3.42
C LEU A 742 26.58 26.28 2.69
N ARG A 743 27.61 25.77 3.38
CA ARG A 743 28.62 24.88 2.80
C ARG A 743 28.47 23.44 3.32
N TYR A 744 28.41 22.48 2.40
CA TYR A 744 28.21 21.06 2.67
C TYR A 744 29.24 20.20 1.92
N ASN A 745 29.64 19.08 2.50
CA ASN A 745 30.39 18.03 1.83
C ASN A 745 29.42 16.96 1.33
N LEU A 746 29.51 16.59 0.05
CA LEU A 746 28.71 15.51 -0.52
C LEU A 746 29.45 14.17 -0.36
N THR A 747 28.93 13.29 0.50
CA THR A 747 29.52 11.98 0.81
C THR A 747 28.57 10.84 0.46
N HIS A 748 29.10 9.61 0.42
CA HIS A 748 28.27 8.41 0.36
C HIS A 748 27.61 8.14 1.72
N ALA A 749 26.40 7.58 1.71
CA ALA A 749 25.75 7.09 2.93
C ALA A 749 26.42 5.80 3.44
N GLU A 750 26.36 5.56 4.76
CA GLU A 750 27.12 4.52 5.47
C GLU A 750 26.91 3.09 4.93
N GLU A 751 25.70 2.76 4.47
CA GLU A 751 25.35 1.45 3.88
C GLU A 751 25.05 1.57 2.39
N THR A 752 26.09 1.60 1.54
CA THR A 752 25.91 1.64 0.09
C THR A 752 26.54 0.46 -0.63
N ASP A 753 25.82 -0.08 -1.61
CA ASP A 753 26.28 -1.18 -2.47
C ASP A 753 27.55 -0.82 -3.24
N ALA A 754 28.37 -1.83 -3.54
CA ALA A 754 29.61 -1.67 -4.32
C ALA A 754 29.39 -1.04 -5.71
N LEU A 755 28.16 -1.12 -6.24
CA LEU A 755 27.75 -0.48 -7.50
C LEU A 755 27.88 1.05 -7.46
N PHE A 756 27.69 1.65 -6.29
CA PHE A 756 27.68 3.10 -6.09
C PHE A 756 29.02 3.67 -5.62
N ASN A 757 30.11 2.89 -5.69
CA ASN A 757 31.44 3.36 -5.29
C ASN A 757 31.95 4.53 -6.17
N LYS A 758 31.48 4.60 -7.41
CA LYS A 758 31.84 5.63 -8.39
C LYS A 758 30.61 6.22 -9.04
N ILE A 759 30.31 7.46 -8.69
CA ILE A 759 29.13 8.19 -9.16
C ILE A 759 29.58 9.39 -10.00
N PHE A 760 28.89 9.60 -11.12
CA PHE A 760 29.18 10.64 -12.10
C PHE A 760 27.95 11.52 -12.36
N THR A 761 28.18 12.74 -12.85
CA THR A 761 27.17 13.69 -13.34
C THR A 761 26.00 13.84 -12.38
N ILE A 762 26.30 14.16 -11.12
CA ILE A 762 25.29 14.28 -10.07
C ILE A 762 24.60 15.63 -10.25
N CYS A 763 23.28 15.61 -10.37
CA CYS A 763 22.42 16.78 -10.29
C CYS A 763 21.68 16.74 -8.94
N LEU A 764 21.98 17.68 -8.05
CA LEU A 764 21.29 17.87 -6.78
C LEU A 764 20.13 18.85 -7.00
N HIS A 765 18.92 18.38 -6.75
CA HIS A 765 17.69 19.18 -6.76
C HIS A 765 17.24 19.44 -5.33
N PHE A 766 16.81 20.68 -5.07
CA PHE A 766 16.42 21.15 -3.75
C PHE A 766 14.96 21.63 -3.78
N GLU A 767 14.10 20.96 -3.01
CA GLU A 767 12.71 21.34 -2.81
C GLU A 767 12.52 21.91 -1.40
N LEU A 768 11.90 23.09 -1.33
CA LEU A 768 11.55 23.75 -0.08
C LEU A 768 10.12 23.33 0.32
N LYS A 769 9.92 22.94 1.58
CA LYS A 769 8.57 22.68 2.12
C LYS A 769 7.76 23.97 2.34
N ASP A 770 8.47 25.08 2.55
CA ASP A 770 7.88 26.36 2.97
C ASP A 770 8.16 27.47 1.95
N SER A 771 7.29 28.50 1.90
CA SER A 771 7.47 29.68 1.03
C SER A 771 8.42 30.75 1.60
N ASN A 772 9.07 30.46 2.73
CA ASN A 772 9.93 31.41 3.45
C ASN A 772 11.19 31.79 2.64
N TYR A 773 11.63 30.94 1.71
CA TYR A 773 12.82 31.14 0.87
C TYR A 773 12.46 31.08 -0.62
N GLY A 774 13.26 31.76 -1.45
CA GLY A 774 13.21 31.66 -2.90
C GLY A 774 13.71 30.31 -3.41
N LYS A 775 13.30 29.95 -4.63
CA LYS A 775 13.71 28.69 -5.27
C LYS A 775 15.24 28.59 -5.39
N ILE A 776 15.78 27.46 -4.97
CA ILE A 776 17.20 27.12 -5.06
C ILE A 776 17.44 26.51 -6.44
N SER A 777 18.52 26.93 -7.11
CA SER A 777 18.92 26.34 -8.39
C SER A 777 19.60 25.00 -8.20
N ASP A 778 19.40 24.08 -9.15
CA ASP A 778 20.06 22.78 -9.15
C ASP A 778 21.59 22.92 -9.11
N ILE A 779 22.25 22.06 -8.34
CA ILE A 779 23.71 22.06 -8.22
C ILE A 779 24.27 20.81 -8.89
N HIS A 780 25.20 21.01 -9.82
CA HIS A 780 25.85 19.94 -10.55
C HIS A 780 27.21 19.60 -9.95
N VAL A 781 27.39 18.34 -9.53
CA VAL A 781 28.65 17.80 -9.04
C VAL A 781 29.20 16.78 -10.05
N PRO A 782 30.39 16.98 -10.61
CA PRO A 782 30.92 16.13 -11.68
C PRO A 782 31.10 14.65 -11.30
N CYS A 783 31.64 14.39 -10.10
CA CYS A 783 31.87 13.03 -9.62
C CYS A 783 32.04 12.97 -8.09
N VAL A 784 31.61 11.86 -7.50
CA VAL A 784 31.88 11.48 -6.11
C VAL A 784 32.45 10.07 -6.09
N PHE A 785 33.57 9.90 -5.40
CA PHE A 785 34.26 8.62 -5.24
C PHE A 785 34.54 8.37 -3.76
N ARG A 786 34.33 7.14 -3.27
CA ARG A 786 34.67 6.76 -1.89
C ARG A 786 36.15 6.96 -1.55
N ASP A 787 37.05 6.75 -2.52
CA ASP A 787 38.50 6.81 -2.30
C ASP A 787 39.09 8.23 -2.39
N ARG A 788 38.26 9.27 -2.59
CA ARG A 788 38.71 10.66 -2.74
C ARG A 788 38.07 11.57 -1.71
N ARG A 789 38.67 12.75 -1.51
CA ARG A 789 38.08 13.81 -0.68
C ARG A 789 36.70 14.19 -1.21
N PRO A 790 35.69 14.32 -0.34
CA PRO A 790 34.34 14.66 -0.77
C PRO A 790 34.32 16.07 -1.38
N PRO A 791 33.56 16.30 -2.46
CA PRO A 791 33.40 17.62 -3.03
C PRO A 791 32.57 18.51 -2.10
N GLU A 792 33.00 19.78 -1.98
CA GLU A 792 32.29 20.83 -1.26
C GLU A 792 31.23 21.47 -2.18
N VAL A 793 30.04 21.67 -1.62
CA VAL A 793 28.83 22.16 -2.29
C VAL A 793 28.33 23.38 -1.51
N SER A 794 28.22 24.52 -2.18
CA SER A 794 27.68 25.77 -1.61
C SER A 794 26.22 25.96 -2.03
N VAL A 795 25.30 25.89 -1.07
CA VAL A 795 23.86 26.15 -1.26
C VAL A 795 23.58 27.61 -0.93
N ILE A 796 23.03 28.36 -1.89
CA ILE A 796 22.68 29.78 -1.72
C ILE A 796 21.18 29.89 -1.48
N LEU A 797 20.81 30.39 -0.30
CA LEU A 797 19.43 30.62 0.13
C LEU A 797 19.05 32.10 -0.02
N LYS A 798 17.84 32.36 -0.50
CA LYS A 798 17.26 33.71 -0.62
C LYS A 798 16.05 33.84 0.30
N PRO A 799 16.20 34.20 1.59
CA PRO A 799 15.07 34.32 2.49
C PRO A 799 14.18 35.52 2.11
N HIS A 800 12.87 35.29 2.09
CA HIS A 800 11.84 36.33 2.20
C HIS A 800 11.50 36.58 3.67
N GLN A 801 11.47 35.50 4.47
CA GLN A 801 11.32 35.52 5.92
C GLN A 801 12.43 34.65 6.54
N PRO A 802 13.21 35.17 7.51
CA PRO A 802 14.37 34.48 8.06
C PRO A 802 13.98 33.45 9.15
N TYR A 803 13.07 32.53 8.82
CA TYR A 803 12.66 31.44 9.69
C TYR A 803 13.46 30.17 9.40
N PRO A 804 13.67 29.28 10.38
CA PRO A 804 14.24 27.95 10.14
C PRO A 804 13.43 27.17 9.10
N THR A 805 14.10 26.38 8.26
CA THR A 805 13.42 25.59 7.22
C THR A 805 14.11 24.24 7.00
N THR A 806 13.43 23.34 6.28
CA THR A 806 13.94 22.02 5.91
C THR A 806 14.00 21.90 4.39
N LEU A 807 15.18 21.56 3.87
CA LEU A 807 15.44 21.34 2.45
C LEU A 807 15.29 19.85 2.14
N CYS A 808 14.32 19.50 1.30
CA CYS A 808 14.25 18.17 0.70
C CYS A 808 15.23 18.10 -0.47
N VAL A 809 16.16 17.16 -0.40
CA VAL A 809 17.20 17.02 -1.42
C VAL A 809 17.01 15.72 -2.18
N SER A 810 17.04 15.78 -3.51
CA SER A 810 17.09 14.61 -4.38
C SER A 810 18.29 14.71 -5.31
N ALA A 811 18.81 13.55 -5.71
CA ALA A 811 19.93 13.49 -6.64
C ALA A 811 19.63 12.56 -7.79
N ILE A 812 19.91 13.04 -9.00
CA ILE A 812 19.97 12.22 -10.21
C ILE A 812 21.43 12.06 -10.57
N PHE A 813 21.89 10.83 -10.76
CA PHE A 813 23.29 10.56 -11.07
C PHE A 813 23.45 9.34 -11.97
N THR A 814 24.62 9.22 -12.57
CA THR A 814 24.99 8.05 -13.40
C THR A 814 26.06 7.22 -12.73
N THR A 815 25.94 5.90 -12.84
CA THR A 815 26.91 4.93 -12.32
C THR A 815 27.80 4.38 -13.45
N GLN A 816 28.85 3.63 -13.08
CA GLN A 816 29.79 3.06 -14.05
C GLN A 816 29.14 2.11 -15.08
N ASP A 817 27.98 1.55 -14.75
CA ASP A 817 27.14 0.73 -15.63
C ASP A 817 26.30 1.56 -16.62
N SER A 818 26.51 2.88 -16.70
CA SER A 818 25.79 3.84 -17.55
C SER A 818 24.28 3.97 -17.30
N ARG A 819 23.79 3.45 -16.16
CA ARG A 819 22.40 3.64 -15.74
C ARG A 819 22.24 4.96 -14.99
N SER A 820 21.09 5.59 -15.19
CA SER A 820 20.68 6.79 -14.45
C SER A 820 19.84 6.40 -13.24
N TRP A 821 20.21 6.92 -12.08
CA TRP A 821 19.54 6.63 -10.81
C TRP A 821 19.00 7.91 -10.20
N HIS A 822 17.87 7.80 -9.53
CA HIS A 822 17.29 8.82 -8.68
C HIS A 822 17.29 8.33 -7.23
N THR A 823 17.95 9.08 -6.36
CA THR A 823 17.95 8.83 -4.91
C THR A 823 17.41 10.06 -4.19
N LYS A 824 16.59 9.84 -3.16
CA LYS A 824 16.29 10.90 -2.19
C LYS A 824 17.45 10.94 -1.19
N LEU A 825 17.89 12.12 -0.77
CA LEU A 825 18.88 12.27 0.29
C LEU A 825 18.15 12.53 1.63
N PRO A 826 18.83 12.37 2.78
CA PRO A 826 18.31 12.84 4.06
C PRO A 826 17.96 14.34 4.00
N ASP A 827 16.80 14.71 4.56
CA ASP A 827 16.34 16.10 4.61
C ASP A 827 17.37 16.96 5.40
N VAL A 828 17.72 18.12 4.88
CA VAL A 828 18.71 19.03 5.49
C VAL A 828 17.97 20.15 6.22
N SER A 829 18.06 20.18 7.55
CA SER A 829 17.50 21.27 8.36
C SER A 829 18.47 22.45 8.42
N VAL A 830 17.94 23.65 8.16
CA VAL A 830 18.65 24.92 8.33
C VAL A 830 18.17 25.53 9.64
N SER A 831 19.06 25.59 10.63
CA SER A 831 18.72 26.11 11.96
C SER A 831 18.80 27.64 12.01
N PHE A 832 18.08 28.27 12.95
CA PHE A 832 17.99 29.73 13.07
C PHE A 832 19.35 30.45 13.10
N PRO A 833 20.38 29.99 13.86
CA PRO A 833 21.66 30.69 13.97
C PRO A 833 22.49 30.67 12.69
N GLU A 834 22.13 29.80 11.73
CA GLU A 834 22.85 29.63 10.47
C GLU A 834 22.48 30.69 9.45
N ILE A 835 21.42 31.44 9.72
CA ILE A 835 20.92 32.55 8.92
C ILE A 835 21.59 33.86 9.36
N PHE A 836 22.30 33.86 10.50
CA PHE A 836 22.90 35.06 11.08
C PHE A 836 24.08 35.51 10.24
N LEU A 837 24.03 36.77 9.82
CA LEU A 837 25.13 37.41 9.13
C LEU A 837 25.65 38.59 9.97
N PRO A 838 26.96 38.89 9.89
CA PRO A 838 27.47 40.15 10.40
C PRO A 838 26.86 41.30 9.60
N VAL A 839 26.74 42.46 10.23
CA VAL A 839 26.16 43.66 9.60
C VAL A 839 26.90 43.95 8.29
N PRO A 840 26.19 44.03 7.16
CA PRO A 840 26.80 44.31 5.86
C PRO A 840 27.15 45.80 5.79
N VAL A 841 28.30 46.18 6.35
CA VAL A 841 28.82 47.55 6.29
C VAL A 841 30.01 47.60 5.34
N LEU A 842 30.21 48.73 4.66
CA LEU A 842 31.38 48.96 3.81
C LEU A 842 32.69 48.63 4.56
N PRO A 843 33.65 47.96 3.90
CA PRO A 843 34.86 47.40 4.54
C PRO A 843 35.78 48.43 5.23
N ASN A 844 35.56 49.74 5.04
CA ASN A 844 36.34 50.84 5.66
C ASN A 844 35.57 51.63 6.75
N THR A 845 34.51 51.06 7.32
CA THR A 845 33.71 51.77 8.33
C THR A 845 34.35 51.68 9.72
N SER A 846 34.66 52.83 10.32
CA SER A 846 35.25 52.92 11.67
C SER A 846 34.35 52.29 12.74
N CYS A 847 34.95 51.73 13.81
CA CYS A 847 34.20 51.16 14.95
C CYS A 847 33.20 52.16 15.53
N LYS A 848 33.57 53.44 15.60
CA LYS A 848 32.70 54.53 16.09
C LYS A 848 31.40 54.65 15.27
N ARG A 849 31.47 54.54 13.94
CA ARG A 849 30.28 54.57 13.08
C ARG A 849 29.38 53.35 13.23
N ARG A 850 29.93 52.17 13.56
CA ARG A 850 29.13 50.96 13.83
C ARG A 850 28.34 51.05 15.13
N VAL A 851 28.96 51.64 16.17
CA VAL A 851 28.27 51.93 17.44
C VAL A 851 27.17 52.98 17.24
N GLU A 852 27.47 54.06 16.53
CA GLU A 852 26.48 55.09 16.17
C GLU A 852 25.31 54.52 15.35
N LEU A 853 25.58 53.55 14.45
CA LEU A 853 24.53 52.84 13.71
C LEU A 853 23.65 51.99 14.63
N PHE A 854 24.26 51.22 15.55
CA PHE A 854 23.53 50.41 16.53
C PHE A 854 22.61 51.28 17.39
N ASP A 855 23.13 52.38 17.94
CA ASP A 855 22.38 53.26 18.85
C ASP A 855 21.20 53.92 18.12
N ARG A 856 21.39 54.40 16.88
CA ARG A 856 20.30 54.96 16.07
C ARG A 856 19.26 53.92 15.66
N MET A 857 19.68 52.68 15.36
CA MET A 857 18.75 51.59 15.07
C MET A 857 17.94 51.20 16.31
N TRP A 858 18.59 51.14 17.48
CA TRP A 858 17.93 50.88 18.74
C TRP A 858 16.87 51.94 19.06
N GLU A 859 17.21 53.22 18.93
CA GLU A 859 16.27 54.34 19.09
C GLU A 859 15.13 54.28 18.06
N SER A 860 15.41 53.90 16.81
CA SER A 860 14.39 53.73 15.76
C SER A 860 13.43 52.58 16.05
N VAL A 861 13.90 51.48 16.63
CA VAL A 861 13.05 50.33 17.01
C VAL A 861 12.23 50.68 18.26
N ALA A 862 12.83 51.37 19.23
CA ALA A 862 12.15 51.81 20.45
C ALA A 862 11.09 52.90 20.21
N SER A 863 11.27 53.73 19.18
CA SER A 863 10.33 54.79 18.78
C SER A 863 9.39 54.39 17.64
N GLY A 864 9.54 53.17 17.10
CA GLY A 864 8.86 52.68 15.90
C GLY A 864 7.38 52.37 16.09
N ASN A 865 6.68 52.12 14.98
CA ASN A 865 5.28 51.69 14.98
C ASN A 865 5.13 50.30 15.66
N PRO A 866 4.17 50.13 16.59
CA PRO A 866 4.00 48.89 17.36
C PRO A 866 3.57 47.67 16.54
N ASP A 867 3.26 47.84 15.25
CA ASP A 867 2.75 46.75 14.40
C ASP A 867 3.86 45.79 13.89
N ARG A 868 5.15 46.15 14.03
CA ARG A 868 6.28 45.34 13.49
C ARG A 868 7.48 45.23 14.42
N SER A 869 7.88 46.33 15.08
CA SER A 869 9.03 46.38 15.99
C SER A 869 8.61 46.11 17.44
N ASP A 870 9.43 45.39 18.19
CA ASP A 870 9.19 45.13 19.62
C ASP A 870 10.50 45.01 20.41
N ILE A 871 10.41 45.23 21.72
CA ILE A 871 11.52 45.12 22.69
C ILE A 871 11.17 44.06 23.72
N SER A 872 12.07 43.10 23.90
CA SER A 872 11.94 42.00 24.84
C SER A 872 13.11 41.97 25.83
N LEU A 873 12.91 41.27 26.93
CA LEU A 873 13.87 41.13 28.01
C LEU A 873 14.09 39.64 28.31
N PHE A 874 15.34 39.18 28.24
CA PHE A 874 15.75 37.83 28.59
C PHE A 874 16.76 37.86 29.75
N CYS A 875 16.48 37.10 30.81
CA CYS A 875 17.34 37.06 32.00
C CYS A 875 17.71 35.61 32.35
N PHE A 876 18.96 35.38 32.74
CA PHE A 876 19.43 34.09 33.25
C PHE A 876 20.46 34.25 34.36
N GLU A 877 20.51 33.27 35.27
CA GLU A 877 21.49 33.21 36.36
C GLU A 877 22.84 32.70 35.81
N ASN A 878 23.95 33.36 36.15
CA ASN A 878 25.28 32.94 35.69
C ASN A 878 26.36 33.12 36.75
N GLY A 879 27.30 32.18 36.83
CA GLY A 879 28.50 32.24 37.67
C GLY A 879 29.59 33.13 37.07
N ASP A 880 30.35 33.81 37.92
CA ASP A 880 31.21 34.97 37.63
C ASP A 880 32.20 34.87 36.44
N GLU A 881 32.62 33.67 36.03
CA GLU A 881 33.69 33.47 35.04
C GLU A 881 33.20 33.09 33.63
N ARG A 882 31.91 32.76 33.43
CA ARG A 882 31.43 32.07 32.21
C ARG A 882 30.90 33.00 31.10
N LEU A 883 30.51 34.23 31.45
CA LEU A 883 29.90 35.15 30.47
C LEU A 883 30.89 35.55 29.35
N GLY A 884 32.16 35.74 29.69
CA GLY A 884 33.20 36.10 28.71
C GLY A 884 33.45 34.99 27.68
N ASP A 885 33.39 33.72 28.08
CA ASP A 885 33.57 32.58 27.19
C ASP A 885 32.34 32.34 26.33
N LEU A 886 31.14 32.53 26.88
CA LEU A 886 29.88 32.47 26.14
C LEU A 886 29.82 33.55 25.05
N ILE A 887 30.24 34.78 25.36
CA ILE A 887 30.34 35.88 24.39
C ILE A 887 31.35 35.56 23.29
N LYS A 888 32.55 35.08 23.65
CA LYS A 888 33.56 34.70 22.65
C LYS A 888 33.12 33.56 21.74
N THR A 889 32.38 32.59 22.27
CA THR A 889 32.00 31.36 21.55
C THR A 889 30.81 31.58 20.62
N HIS A 890 29.76 32.26 21.09
CA HIS A 890 28.49 32.37 20.35
C HIS A 890 28.21 33.75 19.74
N PHE A 891 28.75 34.82 20.33
CA PHE A 891 28.46 36.20 19.92
C PHE A 891 29.65 36.92 19.27
N GLY A 892 30.86 36.35 19.34
CA GLY A 892 32.11 37.03 18.98
C GLY A 892 32.20 37.52 17.52
N SER A 893 31.57 36.81 16.58
CA SER A 893 31.52 37.21 15.15
C SER A 893 30.55 38.37 14.87
N TYR A 894 29.69 38.72 15.82
CA TYR A 894 28.58 39.68 15.67
C TYR A 894 28.68 40.87 16.66
N LEU A 895 29.77 40.96 17.42
CA LEU A 895 30.00 41.97 18.46
C LEU A 895 30.34 43.34 17.86
N ILE A 896 29.67 44.40 18.34
CA ILE A 896 29.89 45.79 17.91
C ILE A 896 30.69 46.59 18.94
N GLU A 897 30.30 46.50 20.22
CA GLU A 897 30.92 47.26 21.31
C GLU A 897 31.11 46.36 22.53
N GLU A 898 32.28 46.43 23.14
CA GLU A 898 32.61 45.81 24.42
C GLU A 898 33.11 46.89 25.38
N LYS A 899 32.29 47.28 26.35
CA LYS A 899 32.68 48.22 27.40
C LYS A 899 33.02 47.46 28.68
N GLN A 900 34.28 47.09 28.81
CA GLN A 900 34.78 46.33 29.97
C GLN A 900 34.56 47.06 31.31
N SER A 901 34.52 48.39 31.31
CA SER A 901 34.27 49.23 32.50
C SER A 901 32.82 49.21 32.98
N GLU A 902 31.84 49.03 32.09
CA GLU A 902 30.40 49.03 32.39
C GLU A 902 29.79 47.62 32.38
N ARG A 903 30.59 46.58 32.10
CA ARG A 903 30.14 45.19 31.92
C ARG A 903 28.94 45.09 30.96
N SER A 904 29.03 45.83 29.84
CA SER A 904 28.00 45.89 28.81
C SER A 904 28.57 45.55 27.43
N TRP A 905 27.80 44.75 26.67
CA TRP A 905 28.13 44.31 25.31
C TRP A 905 26.97 44.59 24.37
N LYS A 906 27.29 45.08 23.17
CA LYS A 906 26.31 45.31 22.09
C LYS A 906 26.57 44.32 20.95
N VAL A 907 25.56 43.55 20.59
CA VAL A 907 25.61 42.54 19.52
C VAL A 907 24.50 42.80 18.52
N LEU A 908 24.80 42.67 17.23
CA LEU A 908 23.82 42.89 16.16
C LEU A 908 23.84 41.73 15.16
N TYR A 909 22.70 41.07 15.02
CA TYR A 909 22.46 40.10 13.97
C TYR A 909 21.78 40.76 12.78
N PHE A 910 22.37 40.58 11.60
CA PHE A 910 21.70 40.89 10.34
C PHE A 910 21.05 39.62 9.79
N LEU A 911 19.76 39.71 9.49
CA LEU A 911 18.93 38.64 8.95
C LEU A 911 18.38 39.08 7.59
N PRO A 912 18.86 38.51 6.47
CA PRO A 912 18.33 38.81 5.16
C PRO A 912 16.80 38.58 5.07
N PRO A 913 16.04 39.41 4.33
CA PRO A 913 16.51 40.46 3.43
C PRO A 913 16.77 41.83 4.07
N MET A 914 16.07 42.21 5.15
CA MET A 914 16.23 43.51 5.83
C MET A 914 15.82 43.47 7.33
N PHE A 915 16.01 42.33 8.02
CA PHE A 915 15.66 42.18 9.43
C PHE A 915 16.89 42.27 10.33
N HIS A 916 16.71 42.76 11.55
CA HIS A 916 17.80 43.02 12.49
C HIS A 916 17.38 42.64 13.91
N VAL A 917 18.26 41.93 14.60
CA VAL A 917 18.11 41.64 16.03
C VAL A 917 19.26 42.28 16.78
N LEU A 918 18.93 43.29 17.58
CA LEU A 918 19.86 44.04 18.41
C LEU A 918 19.81 43.47 19.83
N LEU A 919 20.98 43.20 20.41
CA LEU A 919 21.11 42.71 21.78
C LEU A 919 21.99 43.66 22.59
N MET A 920 21.49 44.10 23.74
CA MET A 920 22.28 44.74 24.78
C MET A 920 22.39 43.80 25.97
N ILE A 921 23.58 43.25 26.16
CA ILE A 921 23.89 42.35 27.27
C ILE A 921 24.50 43.18 28.38
N SER A 922 23.89 43.16 29.56
CA SER A 922 24.37 43.86 30.75
C SER A 922 24.32 42.93 31.95
N ARG A 923 25.19 43.18 32.92
CA ARG A 923 25.25 42.39 34.14
C ARG A 923 24.60 43.13 35.30
N ALA A 924 23.56 42.56 35.88
CA ALA A 924 22.96 42.97 37.14
C ALA A 924 23.60 42.21 38.32
N GLU A 925 23.25 42.56 39.57
CA GLU A 925 23.89 42.03 40.79
C GLU A 925 23.89 40.49 40.85
N ASP A 926 22.75 39.85 40.52
CA ASP A 926 22.56 38.39 40.60
C ASP A 926 22.19 37.71 39.26
N ALA A 927 22.07 38.46 38.16
CA ALA A 927 21.64 37.92 36.86
C ALA A 927 22.26 38.64 35.67
N VAL A 928 22.34 37.96 34.51
CA VAL A 928 22.68 38.58 33.23
C VAL A 928 21.40 38.95 32.52
N GLN A 929 21.30 40.22 32.13
CA GLN A 929 20.15 40.80 31.43
C GLN A 929 20.50 41.02 29.96
N ILE A 930 19.75 40.40 29.05
CA ILE A 930 19.82 40.61 27.61
C ILE A 930 18.55 41.36 27.20
N SER A 931 18.69 42.65 26.91
CA SER A 931 17.63 43.43 26.27
C SER A 931 17.70 43.19 24.76
N ILE A 932 16.58 42.79 24.17
CA ILE A 932 16.45 42.41 22.75
C ILE A 932 15.58 43.45 22.07
N ALA A 933 16.04 44.03 20.97
CA ALA A 933 15.21 44.87 20.10
C ALA A 933 15.22 44.27 18.69
N THR A 934 14.04 44.16 18.07
CA THR A 934 13.89 43.58 16.73
C THR A 934 12.93 44.43 15.90
N ASP A 935 13.19 44.52 14.60
CA ASP A 935 12.30 45.14 13.62
C ASP A 935 11.16 44.21 13.14
N ASN A 936 11.20 42.93 13.57
CA ASN A 936 10.13 41.95 13.39
C ASN A 936 9.88 41.15 14.68
N TRP A 937 8.74 41.41 15.33
CA TRP A 937 8.34 40.74 16.58
C TRP A 937 8.14 39.22 16.43
N GLU A 938 7.79 38.73 15.24
CA GLU A 938 7.60 37.29 14.98
C GLU A 938 8.89 36.47 15.14
N LEU A 939 10.05 37.14 15.17
CA LEU A 939 11.35 36.50 15.41
C LEU A 939 11.64 36.24 16.90
N LEU A 940 10.94 36.92 17.82
CA LEU A 940 11.21 36.83 19.26
C LEU A 940 11.14 35.40 19.83
N PRO A 941 10.18 34.53 19.44
CA PRO A 941 10.16 33.14 19.90
C PRO A 941 11.41 32.36 19.48
N PHE A 942 11.90 32.58 18.25
CA PHE A 942 13.10 31.92 17.73
C PHE A 942 14.38 32.44 18.40
N VAL A 943 14.46 33.74 18.64
CA VAL A 943 15.55 34.37 19.40
C VAL A 943 15.55 33.84 20.83
N ASN A 944 14.40 33.73 21.48
CA ASN A 944 14.28 33.18 22.82
C ASN A 944 14.74 31.72 22.90
N SER A 945 14.29 30.86 21.97
CA SER A 945 14.74 29.46 21.89
C SER A 945 16.24 29.36 21.62
N HIS A 946 16.80 30.24 20.78
CA HIS A 946 18.24 30.28 20.54
C HIS A 946 19.04 30.65 21.79
N LEU A 947 18.61 31.70 22.50
CA LEU A 947 19.24 32.14 23.74
C LEU A 947 19.14 31.05 24.82
N GLN A 948 17.97 30.42 24.98
CA GLN A 948 17.80 29.28 25.88
C GLN A 948 18.72 28.11 25.54
N ASN A 949 18.90 27.79 24.26
CA ASN A 949 19.81 26.71 23.85
C ASN A 949 21.27 27.03 24.17
N ILE A 950 21.71 28.29 24.02
CA ILE A 950 23.08 28.68 24.37
C ILE A 950 23.26 28.75 25.89
N THR A 951 22.27 29.26 26.63
CA THR A 951 22.38 29.45 28.09
C THR A 951 22.02 28.21 28.90
N GLY A 952 21.26 27.28 28.33
CA GLY A 952 20.77 26.06 28.99
C GLY A 952 21.57 24.79 28.65
N ALA A 953 22.42 24.80 27.62
CA ALA A 953 23.27 23.66 27.26
C ALA A 953 24.44 23.37 28.23
N GLU A 954 24.49 24.07 29.37
CA GLU A 954 25.47 23.87 30.44
C GLU A 954 24.82 23.68 31.83
N GLN A 955 23.61 23.09 31.88
CA GLN A 955 23.06 22.49 33.11
C GLN A 955 23.28 20.98 33.14
#